data_AF-A0A4R8SJS4-F1
#
_entry.id   AF-A0A4R8SJS4-F1
#
_cell.length_a   1.000
_cell.length_b   1.000
_cell.length_c   1.000
_cell.angle_alpha   90.00
_cell.angle_beta   90.00
_cell.angle_gamma   90.00
#
_symmetry.space_group_name_H-M   'P 1'
#
loop_
_entity.id
_entity.type
_entity.pdbx_description
1 polymer ?
#
loop_
_entity_poly.entity_id
_entity_poly.type
_entity_poly.pdbx_seq_one_letter_code
_entity_poly.pdbx_strand_id
1 'polypeptide(L)'
;MVRTAFAQHLGTPYLIYVVLSDAVPNLLIGLREGLEAGLVVSILLAAVHRSPLAADGRRATAPVWLGVLGALSVSASFAAVLNSTTSSLGAHGQDVVGGVLSILAVGLVTAMIFWMSRTAASLSGELSGKVEHALILGAGALALTAFLAVAREGLETTLFFWTAAKAAGETTGPVIGGAIGLAIAVALCWLLYRRAVKLNLKVFFTRTAVVLIVIAAGILAYGIGDLQTAGWLPGRTWYAFDLSQRISADSWWVTIVTGITQLTPRMTVLQVVAWAGYLILVIPPFLRVSRENHSPTGAPEPDGEPSAFARLIGQRPLAVAAAIVVVPVLAAAAVIAILPSTNHDAGTQVTVTATGCAEDWKSVGTGVQTFSVVNKSGKTGEINLVDGNNGVVAEIETLGPSTSATITATLSDGTYKFACLMAGEPARYSAALQVSGNAVPDAPRPVVRVTEDDLKPPMEAYQRYADSLLATLGTQARALRADLAAGNIEAAKKDWVPAILTWNRIGAAYGSFKDYGDAIAGLPHGLPDGVNDPDFKGLRRLEYGLWHGQPAPVLVPVADELVTTIDTLRAHLADVMTEPADQTKRPHEILEDTLRFQLMGFTNQGAGTEYPEAAAAVEATRAVLGQFSGLINTRDPKLLGESNSQLDILDAALKATQQGGHWRPLDQVPLAGRQAVDAALGQVLETLASVPLLIELPPSR
;
A
#
# COMPACT_ATOMS: atom_id res chain seq x y z
N MET A 1 -25.35 -19.77 4.51
CA MET A 1 -24.93 -20.29 5.84
C MET A 1 -24.19 -21.64 5.81
N VAL A 2 -23.51 -22.04 4.71
CA VAL A 2 -22.68 -23.29 4.66
C VAL A 2 -21.25 -23.02 4.12
N ARG A 3 -20.86 -21.76 3.93
CA ARG A 3 -19.51 -21.41 3.39
C ARG A 3 -18.50 -20.90 4.43
N THR A 4 -18.86 -20.75 5.69
CA THR A 4 -18.02 -20.08 6.70
C THR A 4 -17.38 -21.00 7.75
N ALA A 5 -17.65 -22.30 7.75
CA ALA A 5 -17.21 -23.20 8.83
C ALA A 5 -15.83 -23.84 8.66
N PHE A 6 -15.10 -23.62 7.56
CA PHE A 6 -13.80 -24.28 7.32
C PHE A 6 -12.57 -23.37 7.52
N ALA A 7 -12.74 -22.08 7.81
CA ALA A 7 -11.64 -21.11 7.88
C ALA A 7 -11.14 -20.78 9.30
N GLN A 8 -11.79 -21.27 10.37
CA GLN A 8 -11.55 -20.78 11.74
C GLN A 8 -10.67 -21.67 12.63
N HIS A 9 -9.95 -22.68 12.12
CA HIS A 9 -9.23 -23.63 12.99
C HIS A 9 -7.74 -23.88 12.74
N LEU A 10 -7.05 -23.08 11.94
CA LEU A 10 -5.58 -23.12 11.86
C LEU A 10 -5.03 -21.69 11.75
N GLY A 11 -4.43 -21.17 12.82
CA GLY A 11 -3.79 -19.84 12.90
C GLY A 11 -2.31 -19.80 12.46
N THR A 12 -1.79 -20.90 11.95
CA THR A 12 -0.43 -21.06 11.39
C THR A 12 -0.28 -20.85 9.87
N PRO A 13 -1.31 -20.96 9.01
CA PRO A 13 -1.12 -20.77 7.57
C PRO A 13 -0.95 -19.31 7.15
N TYR A 14 -1.60 -18.35 7.81
CA TYR A 14 -1.61 -16.94 7.37
C TYR A 14 -0.20 -16.33 7.35
N LEU A 15 0.59 -16.63 8.38
CA LEU A 15 1.97 -16.16 8.51
C LEU A 15 2.90 -16.83 7.49
N ILE A 16 2.64 -18.11 7.16
CA ILE A 16 3.34 -18.80 6.07
C ILE A 16 2.96 -18.19 4.72
N TYR A 17 1.68 -17.89 4.47
CA TYR A 17 1.20 -17.38 3.19
C TYR A 17 1.68 -15.96 2.89
N VAL A 18 1.66 -15.05 3.87
CA VAL A 18 2.16 -13.68 3.73
C VAL A 18 3.70 -13.68 3.58
N VAL A 19 4.42 -14.51 4.34
CA VAL A 19 5.87 -14.63 4.19
C VAL A 19 6.23 -15.26 2.83
N LEU A 20 5.44 -16.22 2.33
CA LEU A 20 5.72 -16.88 1.06
C LEU A 20 5.46 -15.95 -0.14
N SER A 21 4.43 -15.10 -0.10
CA SER A 21 4.08 -14.20 -1.22
C SER A 21 5.16 -13.16 -1.49
N ASP A 22 5.70 -12.54 -0.43
CA ASP A 22 6.71 -11.50 -0.54
C ASP A 22 8.13 -12.09 -0.72
N ALA A 23 8.28 -13.39 -0.45
CA ALA A 23 9.52 -14.13 -0.62
C ALA A 23 9.76 -14.60 -2.07
N VAL A 24 8.73 -14.78 -2.89
CA VAL A 24 8.86 -15.38 -4.23
C VAL A 24 9.84 -14.63 -5.15
N PRO A 25 9.80 -13.29 -5.26
CA PRO A 25 10.71 -12.56 -6.16
C PRO A 25 12.17 -12.79 -5.80
N ASN A 26 12.53 -12.57 -4.53
CA ASN A 26 13.90 -12.75 -4.06
C ASN A 26 14.31 -14.23 -4.05
N LEU A 27 13.38 -15.17 -3.86
CA LEU A 27 13.64 -16.59 -4.02
C LEU A 27 14.06 -16.94 -5.45
N LEU A 28 13.34 -16.45 -6.46
CA LEU A 28 13.65 -16.72 -7.86
C LEU A 28 14.96 -16.06 -8.29
N ILE A 29 15.20 -14.82 -7.83
CA ILE A 29 16.47 -14.13 -8.05
C ILE A 29 17.61 -14.92 -7.39
N GLY A 30 17.48 -15.28 -6.10
CA GLY A 30 18.51 -15.98 -5.35
C GLY A 30 18.80 -17.37 -5.89
N LEU A 31 17.75 -18.07 -6.35
CA LEU A 31 17.87 -19.36 -7.01
C LEU A 31 18.65 -19.25 -8.33
N ARG A 32 18.34 -18.24 -9.15
CA ARG A 32 18.99 -18.04 -10.44
C ARG A 32 20.45 -17.62 -10.27
N GLU A 33 20.69 -16.49 -9.62
CA GLU A 33 22.02 -15.92 -9.51
C GLU A 33 22.95 -16.84 -8.69
N GLY A 34 22.38 -17.50 -7.66
CA GLY A 34 23.08 -18.53 -6.90
C GLY A 34 23.47 -19.76 -7.75
N LEU A 35 22.63 -20.16 -8.72
CA LEU A 35 22.94 -21.26 -9.62
C LEU A 35 24.02 -20.86 -10.63
N GLU A 36 23.98 -19.63 -11.15
CA GLU A 36 24.98 -19.10 -12.07
C GLU A 36 26.37 -19.04 -11.39
N ALA A 37 26.45 -18.41 -10.21
CA ALA A 37 27.68 -18.39 -9.40
C ALA A 37 28.14 -19.81 -8.99
N GLY A 38 27.21 -20.65 -8.53
CA GLY A 38 27.50 -22.01 -8.06
C GLY A 38 27.96 -22.95 -9.18
N LEU A 39 27.49 -22.75 -10.41
CA LEU A 39 27.92 -23.53 -11.58
C LEU A 39 29.36 -23.15 -11.98
N VAL A 40 29.72 -21.87 -11.93
CA VAL A 40 31.13 -21.45 -12.14
C VAL A 40 32.05 -22.06 -11.08
N VAL A 41 31.67 -21.98 -9.80
CA VAL A 41 32.43 -22.60 -8.71
C VAL A 41 32.56 -24.12 -8.91
N SER A 42 31.48 -24.79 -9.35
CA SER A 42 31.49 -26.23 -9.62
C SER A 42 32.43 -26.60 -10.77
N ILE A 43 32.50 -25.78 -11.83
CA ILE A 43 33.44 -25.96 -12.95
C ILE A 43 34.89 -25.80 -12.45
N LEU A 44 35.17 -24.75 -11.68
CA LEU A 44 36.50 -24.50 -11.11
C LEU A 44 36.93 -25.65 -10.18
N LEU A 45 36.05 -26.10 -9.29
CA LEU A 45 36.30 -27.24 -8.41
C LEU A 45 36.50 -28.55 -9.19
N ALA A 46 35.76 -28.77 -10.28
CA ALA A 46 35.93 -29.94 -11.13
C ALA A 46 37.25 -29.90 -11.92
N ALA A 47 37.67 -28.72 -12.38
CA ALA A 47 38.95 -28.54 -13.07
C ALA A 47 40.14 -28.78 -12.13
N VAL A 48 40.08 -28.27 -10.90
CA VAL A 48 41.07 -28.57 -9.84
C VAL A 48 41.14 -30.06 -9.54
N HIS A 49 39.99 -30.75 -9.49
CA HIS A 49 39.95 -32.20 -9.27
C HIS A 49 40.48 -33.05 -10.43
N ARG A 50 40.43 -32.55 -11.67
CA ARG A 50 40.95 -33.25 -12.86
C ARG A 50 42.41 -32.96 -13.19
N SER A 51 43.03 -31.98 -12.54
CA SER A 51 44.41 -31.56 -12.83
C SER A 51 45.44 -32.67 -12.53
N PRO A 52 46.46 -32.87 -13.41
CA PRO A 52 47.55 -33.84 -13.20
C PRO A 52 48.38 -33.62 -11.92
N LEU A 53 48.40 -32.38 -11.39
CA LEU A 53 49.05 -32.03 -10.12
C LEU A 53 48.34 -32.62 -8.88
N ALA A 54 47.13 -33.18 -9.04
CA ALA A 54 46.42 -33.89 -7.98
C ALA A 54 47.08 -35.23 -7.59
N ALA A 55 48.04 -35.72 -8.37
CA ALA A 55 48.80 -36.94 -8.08
C ALA A 55 49.73 -36.79 -6.84
N ASP A 56 50.13 -35.57 -6.48
CA ASP A 56 51.11 -35.29 -5.41
C ASP A 56 50.46 -34.93 -4.04
N GLY A 57 49.19 -35.29 -3.84
CA GLY A 57 48.52 -35.25 -2.54
C GLY A 57 48.06 -33.86 -2.03
N ARG A 58 48.40 -32.75 -2.70
CA ARG A 58 47.94 -31.40 -2.31
C ARG A 58 46.68 -30.99 -3.06
N ARG A 59 45.54 -31.53 -2.63
CA ARG A 59 44.18 -31.17 -3.08
C ARG A 59 43.75 -29.79 -2.54
N ALA A 60 44.42 -28.71 -2.94
CA ALA A 60 44.11 -27.39 -2.39
C ALA A 60 42.95 -26.72 -3.17
N THR A 61 41.71 -27.07 -2.83
CA THR A 61 40.51 -26.28 -3.22
C THR A 61 40.39 -24.96 -2.44
N ALA A 62 41.23 -24.78 -1.42
CA ALA A 62 41.28 -23.59 -0.58
C ALA A 62 41.34 -22.25 -1.35
N PRO A 63 42.09 -22.10 -2.46
CA PRO A 63 42.12 -20.84 -3.21
C PRO A 63 40.78 -20.48 -3.85
N VAL A 64 40.03 -21.47 -4.34
CA VAL A 64 38.67 -21.25 -4.89
C VAL A 64 37.75 -20.72 -3.79
N TRP A 65 37.76 -21.36 -2.62
CA TRP A 65 36.97 -20.92 -1.46
C TRP A 65 37.38 -19.55 -0.92
N LEU A 66 38.68 -19.21 -0.98
CA LEU A 66 39.16 -17.85 -0.63
C LEU A 66 38.64 -16.80 -1.62
N GLY A 67 38.60 -17.12 -2.91
CA GLY A 67 37.99 -16.25 -3.93
C GLY A 67 36.49 -16.05 -3.69
N VAL A 68 35.76 -17.12 -3.38
CA VAL A 68 34.33 -17.08 -3.02
C VAL A 68 34.08 -16.23 -1.77
N LEU A 69 34.87 -16.42 -0.70
CA LEU A 69 34.77 -15.61 0.52
C LEU A 69 35.04 -14.13 0.24
N GLY A 70 36.02 -13.83 -0.61
CA GLY A 70 36.28 -12.49 -1.11
C GLY A 70 35.09 -11.86 -1.81
N ALA A 71 34.44 -12.62 -2.69
CA ALA A 71 33.26 -12.16 -3.43
C ALA A 71 32.09 -11.87 -2.49
N LEU A 72 31.82 -12.77 -1.55
CA LEU A 72 30.80 -12.58 -0.52
C LEU A 72 31.06 -11.33 0.33
N SER A 73 32.32 -11.08 0.69
CA SER A 73 32.74 -9.88 1.42
C SER A 73 32.43 -8.60 0.64
N VAL A 74 32.75 -8.56 -0.66
CA VAL A 74 32.43 -7.44 -1.55
C VAL A 74 30.93 -7.22 -1.66
N SER A 75 30.15 -8.27 -1.90
CA SER A 75 28.70 -8.17 -2.04
C SER A 75 28.02 -7.68 -0.76
N ALA A 76 28.42 -8.21 0.40
CA ALA A 76 27.91 -7.75 1.70
C ALA A 76 28.30 -6.29 1.99
N SER A 77 29.54 -5.91 1.67
CA SER A 77 30.03 -4.53 1.81
C SER A 77 29.24 -3.56 0.93
N PHE A 78 28.96 -3.96 -0.31
CA PHE A 78 28.16 -3.18 -1.24
C PHE A 78 26.70 -3.03 -0.78
N ALA A 79 26.09 -4.11 -0.29
CA ALA A 79 24.76 -4.07 0.32
C ALA A 79 24.69 -3.07 1.49
N ALA A 80 25.69 -3.11 2.37
CA ALA A 80 25.78 -2.22 3.52
C ALA A 80 25.91 -0.75 3.12
N VAL A 81 26.76 -0.44 2.12
CA VAL A 81 26.91 0.92 1.59
C VAL A 81 25.61 1.40 0.96
N LEU A 82 24.95 0.58 0.13
CA LEU A 82 23.67 0.92 -0.50
C LEU A 82 22.61 1.24 0.55
N ASN A 83 22.41 0.34 1.51
CA ASN A 83 21.40 0.51 2.55
C ASN A 83 21.64 1.77 3.39
N SER A 84 22.90 2.00 3.80
CA SER A 84 23.27 3.14 4.64
C SER A 84 23.17 4.48 3.89
N THR A 85 23.48 4.50 2.59
CA THR A 85 23.40 5.71 1.77
C THR A 85 21.95 6.11 1.54
N THR A 86 21.07 5.15 1.23
CA THR A 86 19.65 5.45 0.99
C THR A 86 18.90 5.82 2.26
N SER A 87 19.20 5.18 3.40
CA SER A 87 18.57 5.53 4.68
C SER A 87 18.89 6.95 5.16
N SER A 88 19.99 7.54 4.66
CA SER A 88 20.43 8.89 5.03
C SER A 88 19.71 10.01 4.25
N LEU A 89 18.86 9.65 3.28
CA LEU A 89 18.05 10.60 2.51
C LEU A 89 16.72 10.86 3.23
N GLY A 90 16.23 12.10 3.22
CA GLY A 90 14.86 12.41 3.67
C GLY A 90 13.80 11.73 2.79
N ALA A 91 12.54 11.67 3.23
CA ALA A 91 11.46 10.94 2.56
C ALA A 91 11.38 11.20 1.03
N HIS A 92 11.41 12.47 0.63
CA HIS A 92 11.43 12.85 -0.79
C HIS A 92 12.68 12.33 -1.55
N GLY A 93 13.84 12.31 -0.89
CA GLY A 93 15.07 11.78 -1.49
C GLY A 93 15.03 10.25 -1.64
N GLN A 94 14.37 9.56 -0.71
CA GLN A 94 14.18 8.10 -0.78
C GLN A 94 13.28 7.71 -1.94
N ASP A 95 12.17 8.43 -2.15
CA ASP A 95 11.25 8.16 -3.27
C ASP A 95 11.94 8.39 -4.63
N VAL A 96 12.70 9.48 -4.79
CA VAL A 96 13.44 9.76 -6.05
C VAL A 96 14.50 8.70 -6.31
N VAL A 97 15.32 8.39 -5.31
CA VAL A 97 16.42 7.43 -5.48
C VAL A 97 15.89 6.01 -5.66
N GLY A 98 14.83 5.63 -4.95
CA GLY A 98 14.13 4.35 -5.13
C GLY A 98 13.57 4.20 -6.54
N GLY A 99 12.89 5.23 -7.04
CA GLY A 99 12.33 5.26 -8.39
C GLY A 99 13.40 5.17 -9.50
N VAL A 100 14.47 5.98 -9.42
CA VAL A 100 15.56 5.97 -10.41
C VAL A 100 16.32 4.65 -10.40
N LEU A 101 16.66 4.12 -9.22
CA LEU A 101 17.37 2.85 -9.12
C LEU A 101 16.52 1.67 -9.61
N SER A 102 15.21 1.71 -9.41
CA SER A 102 14.29 0.70 -9.94
C SER A 102 14.30 0.68 -11.47
N ILE A 103 14.27 1.84 -12.12
CA ILE A 103 14.35 1.93 -13.59
C ILE A 103 15.71 1.42 -14.10
N LEU A 104 16.81 1.80 -13.45
CA LEU A 104 18.15 1.32 -13.81
C LEU A 104 18.28 -0.20 -13.64
N ALA A 105 17.73 -0.75 -12.54
CA ALA A 105 17.72 -2.18 -12.29
C ALA A 105 16.95 -2.93 -13.38
N VAL A 106 15.78 -2.43 -13.81
CA VAL A 106 15.01 -3.04 -14.91
C VAL A 106 15.80 -3.06 -16.21
N GLY A 107 16.51 -1.97 -16.54
CA GLY A 107 17.41 -1.92 -17.70
C GLY A 107 18.52 -2.98 -17.63
N LEU A 108 19.17 -3.10 -16.47
CA LEU A 108 20.23 -4.09 -16.21
C LEU A 108 19.70 -5.52 -16.31
N VAL A 109 18.59 -5.84 -15.64
CA VAL A 109 17.94 -7.17 -15.67
C VAL A 109 17.60 -7.55 -17.12
N THR A 110 17.00 -6.63 -17.87
CA THR A 110 16.64 -6.87 -19.27
C THR A 110 17.87 -7.19 -20.09
N ALA A 111 18.93 -6.38 -19.98
CA ALA A 111 20.18 -6.61 -20.70
C ALA A 111 20.79 -7.97 -20.37
N MET A 112 20.81 -8.36 -19.09
CA MET A 112 21.33 -9.65 -18.65
C MET A 112 20.49 -10.82 -19.19
N ILE A 113 19.16 -10.73 -19.17
CA ILE A 113 18.27 -11.77 -19.70
C ILE A 113 18.60 -12.07 -21.17
N PHE A 114 18.80 -11.03 -21.99
CA PHE A 114 19.18 -11.21 -23.39
C PHE A 114 20.62 -11.71 -23.54
N TRP A 115 21.56 -11.18 -22.74
CA TRP A 115 22.96 -11.59 -22.79
C TRP A 115 23.13 -13.09 -22.47
N MET A 116 22.53 -13.55 -21.37
CA MET A 116 22.61 -14.95 -20.97
C MET A 116 21.92 -15.88 -21.97
N SER A 117 20.76 -15.47 -22.53
CA SER A 117 20.06 -16.26 -23.54
C SER A 117 20.91 -16.54 -24.79
N ARG A 118 21.88 -15.66 -25.10
CA ARG A 118 22.82 -15.81 -26.22
C ARG A 118 24.06 -16.63 -25.83
N THR A 119 24.56 -16.47 -24.61
CA THR A 119 25.85 -17.05 -24.17
C THR A 119 25.71 -18.46 -23.57
N ALA A 120 24.50 -18.87 -23.14
CA ALA A 120 24.27 -20.15 -22.43
C ALA A 120 24.74 -21.42 -23.20
N ALA A 121 24.92 -21.35 -24.52
CA ALA A 121 25.41 -22.47 -25.34
C ALA A 121 26.95 -22.56 -25.44
N SER A 122 27.70 -21.47 -25.23
CA SER A 122 29.17 -21.43 -25.40
C SER A 122 29.97 -21.52 -24.10
N LEU A 123 29.34 -21.19 -22.96
CA LEU A 123 29.98 -21.11 -21.63
C LEU A 123 30.73 -22.38 -21.20
N SER A 124 30.20 -23.57 -21.48
CA SER A 124 30.84 -24.83 -21.06
C SER A 124 32.14 -25.14 -21.81
N GLY A 125 32.28 -24.69 -23.07
CA GLY A 125 33.43 -24.96 -23.92
C GLY A 125 34.59 -24.00 -23.67
N GLU A 126 34.30 -22.69 -23.60
CA GLU A 126 35.31 -21.65 -23.38
C GLU A 126 35.92 -21.66 -21.97
N LEU A 127 35.11 -21.95 -20.94
CA LEU A 127 35.60 -22.02 -19.56
C LEU A 127 36.50 -23.24 -19.32
N SER A 128 36.24 -24.36 -20.00
CA SER A 128 37.09 -25.56 -19.88
C SER A 128 38.50 -25.30 -20.41
N GLY A 129 38.65 -24.57 -21.52
CA GLY A 129 39.96 -24.22 -22.10
C GLY A 129 40.71 -23.14 -21.32
N LYS A 130 40.03 -22.10 -20.82
CA LYS A 130 40.66 -21.00 -20.07
C LYS A 130 41.10 -21.39 -18.65
N VAL A 131 40.42 -22.35 -18.02
CA VAL A 131 40.78 -22.85 -16.67
C VAL A 131 42.01 -23.77 -16.69
N GLU A 132 42.23 -24.49 -17.79
CA GLU A 132 43.43 -25.30 -17.99
C GLU A 132 44.71 -24.43 -18.06
N HIS A 133 44.60 -23.22 -18.64
CA HIS A 133 45.66 -22.20 -18.61
C HIS A 133 45.82 -21.54 -17.22
N ALA A 134 44.72 -21.25 -16.51
CA ALA A 134 44.79 -20.65 -15.17
C ALA A 134 45.44 -21.58 -14.12
N LEU A 135 45.30 -22.90 -14.29
CA LEU A 135 46.00 -23.91 -13.48
C LEU A 135 47.54 -23.82 -13.60
N ILE A 136 48.06 -23.27 -14.70
CA ILE A 136 49.50 -23.08 -14.93
C ILE A 136 50.04 -21.84 -14.16
N LEU A 137 49.18 -20.85 -13.85
CA LEU A 137 49.55 -19.57 -13.21
C LEU A 137 49.59 -19.61 -11.66
N GLY A 138 49.14 -20.69 -11.03
CA GLY A 138 49.25 -20.91 -9.58
C GLY A 138 48.01 -20.50 -8.73
N ALA A 139 48.06 -20.82 -7.43
CA ALA A 139 46.92 -20.70 -6.50
C ALA A 139 46.28 -19.30 -6.42
N GLY A 140 47.08 -18.23 -6.56
CA GLY A 140 46.57 -16.85 -6.55
C GLY A 140 45.70 -16.50 -7.77
N ALA A 141 46.06 -16.99 -8.96
CA ALA A 141 45.26 -16.78 -10.16
C ALA A 141 43.91 -17.49 -10.07
N LEU A 142 43.91 -18.72 -9.54
CA LEU A 142 42.68 -19.49 -9.29
C LEU A 142 41.74 -18.80 -8.29
N ALA A 143 42.28 -18.23 -7.21
CA ALA A 143 41.49 -17.45 -6.25
C ALA A 143 40.90 -16.18 -6.87
N LEU A 144 41.68 -15.46 -7.70
CA LEU A 144 41.22 -14.26 -8.39
C LEU A 144 40.15 -14.57 -9.44
N THR A 145 40.29 -15.65 -10.20
CA THR A 145 39.26 -16.09 -11.16
C THR A 145 37.96 -16.46 -10.46
N ALA A 146 38.03 -17.21 -9.35
CA ALA A 146 36.87 -17.52 -8.54
C ALA A 146 36.22 -16.25 -7.96
N PHE A 147 37.05 -15.32 -7.45
CA PHE A 147 36.59 -14.04 -6.94
C PHE A 147 35.87 -13.22 -8.00
N LEU A 148 36.48 -12.94 -9.15
CA LEU A 148 35.89 -12.07 -10.17
C LEU A 148 34.61 -12.65 -10.75
N ALA A 149 34.57 -13.97 -10.95
CA ALA A 149 33.37 -14.62 -11.44
C ALA A 149 32.22 -14.54 -10.43
N VAL A 150 32.48 -14.86 -9.15
CA VAL A 150 31.42 -14.85 -8.13
C VAL A 150 31.05 -13.44 -7.68
N ALA A 151 32.00 -12.50 -7.65
CA ALA A 151 31.75 -11.12 -7.22
C ALA A 151 30.82 -10.38 -8.17
N ARG A 152 30.93 -10.63 -9.48
CA ARG A 152 30.00 -10.09 -10.47
C ARG A 152 28.57 -10.53 -10.17
N GLU A 153 28.35 -11.84 -10.10
CA GLU A 153 27.01 -12.40 -9.83
C GLU A 153 26.50 -11.97 -8.45
N GLY A 154 27.38 -11.88 -7.45
CA GLY A 154 27.02 -11.45 -6.09
C GLY A 154 26.64 -9.97 -5.99
N LEU A 155 27.32 -9.08 -6.73
CA LEU A 155 26.97 -7.65 -6.81
C LEU A 155 25.62 -7.45 -7.51
N GLU A 156 25.38 -8.18 -8.59
CA GLU A 156 24.10 -8.18 -9.31
C GLU A 156 22.97 -8.71 -8.41
N THR A 157 23.18 -9.85 -7.72
CA THR A 157 22.23 -10.39 -6.73
C THR A 157 21.88 -9.38 -5.66
N THR A 158 22.88 -8.66 -5.13
CA THR A 158 22.70 -7.67 -4.08
C THR A 158 21.81 -6.51 -4.54
N LEU A 159 22.03 -6.00 -5.75
CA LEU A 159 21.20 -4.92 -6.31
C LEU A 159 19.76 -5.37 -6.51
N PHE A 160 19.56 -6.56 -7.09
CA PHE A 160 18.20 -7.06 -7.36
C PHE A 160 17.45 -7.41 -6.08
N PHE A 161 18.13 -7.98 -5.08
CA PHE A 161 17.52 -8.22 -3.77
C PHE A 161 17.10 -6.93 -3.11
N TRP A 162 17.94 -5.90 -3.17
CA TRP A 162 17.66 -4.62 -2.55
C TRP A 162 16.49 -3.89 -3.22
N THR A 163 16.47 -3.81 -4.55
CA THR A 163 15.37 -3.14 -5.28
C THR A 163 14.04 -3.88 -5.13
N ALA A 164 14.06 -5.21 -5.22
CA ALA A 164 12.86 -6.02 -5.01
C ALA A 164 12.36 -5.98 -3.56
N ALA A 165 13.27 -5.95 -2.57
CA ALA A 165 12.89 -5.79 -1.17
C ALA A 165 12.28 -4.42 -0.87
N LYS A 166 12.81 -3.34 -1.46
CA LYS A 166 12.20 -2.00 -1.33
C LYS A 166 10.81 -1.95 -1.97
N ALA A 167 10.63 -2.57 -3.13
CA ALA A 167 9.32 -2.64 -3.78
C ALA A 167 8.27 -3.41 -2.95
N ALA A 168 8.68 -4.43 -2.20
CA ALA A 168 7.78 -5.26 -1.38
C ALA A 168 7.32 -4.58 -0.07
N GLY A 169 7.84 -3.40 0.28
CA GLY A 169 7.71 -2.82 1.62
C GLY A 169 8.59 -3.57 2.63
N GLU A 170 9.05 -2.92 3.70
CA GLU A 170 10.11 -3.44 4.61
C GLU A 170 9.67 -4.65 5.47
N THR A 171 9.32 -5.76 4.82
CA THR A 171 8.97 -7.04 5.42
C THR A 171 10.18 -7.98 5.44
N THR A 172 10.13 -9.01 6.28
CA THR A 172 11.19 -10.04 6.35
C THR A 172 11.08 -11.09 5.22
N GLY A 173 9.98 -11.08 4.46
CA GLY A 173 9.70 -12.03 3.37
C GLY A 173 10.79 -12.07 2.29
N PRO A 174 11.21 -10.93 1.70
CA PRO A 174 12.25 -10.88 0.67
C PRO A 174 13.60 -11.46 1.13
N VAL A 175 13.98 -11.27 2.40
CA VAL A 175 15.23 -11.82 2.96
C VAL A 175 15.14 -13.34 3.08
N ILE A 176 14.02 -13.85 3.62
CA ILE A 176 13.75 -15.29 3.75
C ILE A 176 13.71 -15.95 2.37
N GLY A 177 13.01 -15.34 1.41
CA GLY A 177 12.94 -15.80 0.03
C GLY A 177 14.31 -15.92 -0.61
N GLY A 178 15.11 -14.85 -0.56
CA GLY A 178 16.48 -14.84 -1.08
C GLY A 178 17.36 -15.92 -0.47
N ALA A 179 17.29 -16.11 0.86
CA ALA A 179 18.04 -17.14 1.56
C ALA A 179 17.62 -18.56 1.14
N ILE A 180 16.32 -18.83 1.00
CA ILE A 180 15.80 -20.11 0.52
C ILE A 180 16.23 -20.35 -0.93
N GLY A 181 16.12 -19.35 -1.80
CA GLY A 181 16.57 -19.42 -3.19
C GLY A 181 18.05 -19.81 -3.31
N LEU A 182 18.91 -19.13 -2.56
CA LEU A 182 20.35 -19.43 -2.49
C LEU A 182 20.61 -20.83 -1.93
N ALA A 183 19.88 -21.26 -0.89
CA ALA A 183 20.03 -22.61 -0.33
C ALA A 183 19.66 -23.69 -1.35
N ILE A 184 18.58 -23.50 -2.10
CA ILE A 184 18.17 -24.40 -3.19
C ILE A 184 19.23 -24.41 -4.30
N ALA A 185 19.77 -23.24 -4.68
CA ALA A 185 20.83 -23.15 -5.68
C ALA A 185 22.08 -23.94 -5.27
N VAL A 186 22.55 -23.78 -4.02
CA VAL A 186 23.70 -24.53 -3.48
C VAL A 186 23.42 -26.03 -3.49
N ALA A 187 22.21 -26.45 -3.08
CA ALA A 187 21.82 -27.86 -3.10
C ALA A 187 21.80 -28.44 -4.53
N LEU A 188 21.26 -27.69 -5.51
CA LEU A 188 21.24 -28.08 -6.91
C LEU A 188 22.66 -28.17 -7.50
N CYS A 189 23.52 -27.18 -7.25
CA CYS A 189 24.92 -27.21 -7.69
C CYS A 189 25.67 -28.41 -7.09
N TRP A 190 25.44 -28.74 -5.83
CA TRP A 190 26.04 -29.91 -5.19
C TRP A 190 25.53 -31.24 -5.81
N LEU A 191 24.24 -31.35 -6.10
CA LEU A 191 23.65 -32.51 -6.78
C LEU A 191 24.16 -32.66 -8.23
N LEU A 192 24.33 -31.55 -8.96
CA LEU A 192 24.91 -31.52 -10.30
C LEU A 192 26.39 -31.89 -10.27
N TYR A 193 27.16 -31.39 -9.30
CA TYR A 193 28.57 -31.76 -9.07
C TYR A 193 28.73 -33.26 -8.81
N ARG A 194 27.82 -33.86 -8.03
CA ARG A 194 27.78 -35.31 -7.78
C ARG A 194 27.20 -36.15 -8.93
N ARG A 195 26.81 -35.52 -10.05
CA ARG A 195 26.12 -36.15 -11.20
C ARG A 195 24.82 -36.90 -10.83
N ALA A 196 24.18 -36.55 -9.72
CA ALA A 196 22.97 -37.21 -9.22
C ALA A 196 21.68 -36.76 -9.93
N VAL A 197 21.70 -35.59 -10.59
CA VAL A 197 20.55 -34.99 -11.28
C VAL A 197 20.95 -34.58 -12.70
N LYS A 198 20.06 -34.79 -13.68
CA LYS A 198 20.18 -34.27 -15.05
C LYS A 198 19.19 -33.13 -15.23
N LEU A 199 19.65 -31.88 -15.14
CA LEU A 199 18.81 -30.69 -15.35
C LEU A 199 18.98 -30.16 -16.78
N ASN A 200 17.87 -29.93 -17.50
CA ASN A 200 17.91 -29.21 -18.76
C ASN A 200 18.05 -27.71 -18.48
N LEU A 201 19.29 -27.22 -18.41
CA LEU A 201 19.62 -25.83 -18.11
C LEU A 201 18.91 -24.84 -19.06
N LYS A 202 18.78 -25.19 -20.34
CA LYS A 202 18.07 -24.35 -21.32
C LYS A 202 16.61 -24.13 -20.91
N VAL A 203 15.87 -25.21 -20.58
CA VAL A 203 14.46 -25.10 -20.18
C VAL A 203 14.32 -24.37 -18.85
N PHE A 204 15.20 -24.65 -17.90
CA PHE A 204 15.21 -23.99 -16.60
C PHE A 204 15.40 -22.47 -16.74
N PHE A 205 16.49 -22.02 -17.38
CA PHE A 205 16.79 -20.60 -17.55
C PHE A 205 15.77 -19.88 -18.43
N THR A 206 15.24 -20.50 -19.49
CA THR A 206 14.19 -19.86 -20.29
C THR A 206 12.90 -19.65 -19.49
N ARG A 207 12.49 -20.61 -18.65
CA ARG A 207 11.27 -20.47 -17.83
C ARG A 207 11.45 -19.43 -16.72
N THR A 208 12.56 -19.47 -15.99
CA THR A 208 12.84 -18.50 -14.94
C THR A 208 13.02 -17.09 -15.49
N ALA A 209 13.63 -16.94 -16.68
CA ALA A 209 13.75 -15.64 -17.35
C ALA A 209 12.38 -15.02 -17.70
N VAL A 210 11.41 -15.79 -18.20
CA VAL A 210 10.05 -15.25 -18.45
C VAL A 210 9.41 -14.72 -17.18
N VAL A 211 9.57 -15.42 -16.05
CA VAL A 211 9.05 -14.95 -14.76
C VAL A 211 9.78 -13.69 -14.30
N LEU A 212 11.09 -13.59 -14.49
CA LEU A 212 11.85 -12.38 -14.17
C LEU A 212 11.45 -11.18 -15.04
N ILE A 213 11.07 -11.38 -16.30
CA ILE A 213 10.52 -10.31 -17.15
C ILE A 213 9.22 -9.77 -16.53
N VAL A 214 8.37 -10.63 -15.97
CA VAL A 214 7.14 -10.22 -15.28
C VAL A 214 7.45 -9.43 -14.00
N ILE A 215 8.40 -9.90 -13.19
CA ILE A 215 8.85 -9.21 -11.98
C ILE A 215 9.44 -7.84 -12.34
N ALA A 216 10.28 -7.77 -13.38
CA ALA A 216 10.89 -6.53 -13.85
C ALA A 216 9.85 -5.50 -14.32
N ALA A 217 8.77 -5.94 -14.97
CA ALA A 217 7.64 -5.07 -15.31
C ALA A 217 6.99 -4.47 -14.06
N GLY A 218 6.87 -5.26 -13.00
CA GLY A 218 6.39 -4.84 -11.69
C GLY A 218 7.29 -3.80 -11.03
N ILE A 219 8.60 -4.05 -10.99
CA ILE A 219 9.61 -3.12 -10.45
C ILE A 219 9.59 -1.79 -11.22
N LEU A 220 9.37 -1.83 -12.55
CA LEU A 220 9.22 -0.63 -13.37
C LEU A 220 7.98 0.18 -12.98
N ALA A 221 6.83 -0.49 -12.82
CA ALA A 221 5.58 0.16 -12.41
C ALA A 221 5.70 0.76 -11.00
N TYR A 222 6.35 0.05 -10.08
CA TYR A 222 6.65 0.54 -8.73
C TYR A 222 7.55 1.78 -8.78
N GLY A 223 8.67 1.73 -9.50
CA GLY A 223 9.60 2.86 -9.61
C GLY A 223 8.99 4.11 -10.25
N ILE A 224 8.06 3.93 -11.20
CA ILE A 224 7.25 5.04 -11.74
C ILE A 224 6.33 5.62 -10.67
N GLY A 225 5.73 4.78 -9.82
CA GLY A 225 4.93 5.21 -8.68
C GLY A 225 5.72 6.08 -7.71
N ASP A 226 6.93 5.65 -7.32
CA ASP A 226 7.82 6.43 -6.45
C ASP A 226 8.19 7.79 -7.07
N LEU A 227 8.46 7.83 -8.39
CA LEU A 227 8.70 9.09 -9.10
C LEU A 227 7.46 9.98 -9.21
N GLN A 228 6.26 9.40 -9.28
CA GLN A 228 5.00 10.15 -9.21
C GLN A 228 4.75 10.68 -7.79
N THR A 229 5.12 9.92 -6.75
CA THR A 229 5.04 10.34 -5.35
C THR A 229 5.98 11.50 -5.06
N ALA A 230 7.20 11.45 -5.59
CA ALA A 230 8.20 12.51 -5.53
C ALA A 230 7.88 13.72 -6.44
N GLY A 231 6.79 13.69 -7.21
CA GLY A 231 6.39 14.79 -8.09
C GLY A 231 7.25 14.97 -9.36
N TRP A 232 8.16 14.03 -9.67
CA TRP A 232 8.97 14.05 -10.90
C TRP A 232 8.19 13.60 -12.13
N LEU A 233 7.18 12.76 -11.95
CA LEU A 233 6.27 12.32 -13.01
C LEU A 233 4.83 12.76 -12.73
N PRO A 234 4.08 13.24 -13.75
CA PRO A 234 2.69 13.64 -13.58
C PRO A 234 1.75 12.42 -13.44
N GLY A 235 0.49 12.67 -13.06
CA GLY A 235 -0.57 11.65 -13.07
C GLY A 235 -0.68 10.80 -11.81
N ARG A 236 -0.15 11.26 -10.66
CA ARG A 236 -0.32 10.58 -9.35
C ARG A 236 -1.79 10.29 -9.01
N THR A 237 -2.70 11.17 -9.42
CA THR A 237 -4.15 11.04 -9.17
C THR A 237 -4.91 10.38 -10.32
N TRP A 238 -4.24 10.04 -11.42
CA TRP A 238 -4.86 9.45 -12.61
C TRP A 238 -4.88 7.93 -12.48
N TYR A 239 -5.83 7.41 -11.73
CA TYR A 239 -5.96 5.96 -11.51
C TYR A 239 -6.48 5.26 -12.77
N ALA A 240 -5.79 4.20 -13.20
CA ALA A 240 -6.31 3.31 -14.24
C ALA A 240 -7.42 2.42 -13.67
N PHE A 241 -7.23 1.98 -12.43
CA PHE A 241 -8.23 1.27 -11.65
C PHE A 241 -7.96 1.49 -10.16
N ASP A 242 -9.04 1.48 -9.39
CA ASP A 242 -9.00 1.44 -7.93
C ASP A 242 -10.00 0.37 -7.47
N LEU A 243 -9.47 -0.78 -7.09
CA LEU A 243 -10.22 -1.94 -6.65
C LEU A 243 -10.17 -2.11 -5.12
N SER A 244 -9.55 -1.17 -4.40
CA SER A 244 -9.30 -1.26 -2.95
C SER A 244 -10.58 -1.42 -2.12
N GLN A 245 -11.72 -0.93 -2.61
CA GLN A 245 -13.02 -1.05 -1.95
C GLN A 245 -13.68 -2.43 -2.10
N ARG A 246 -13.32 -3.20 -3.13
CA ARG A 246 -13.90 -4.54 -3.39
C ARG A 246 -12.94 -5.68 -3.10
N ILE A 247 -11.65 -5.38 -3.14
CA ILE A 247 -10.57 -6.35 -2.99
C ILE A 247 -9.68 -5.84 -1.85
N SER A 248 -9.81 -6.46 -0.68
CA SER A 248 -8.89 -6.21 0.45
C SER A 248 -7.47 -6.59 0.02
N ALA A 249 -6.53 -5.67 0.24
CA ALA A 249 -5.11 -5.87 0.01
C ALA A 249 -4.53 -7.05 0.82
N ASP A 250 -5.21 -7.43 1.90
CA ASP A 250 -4.83 -8.53 2.79
C ASP A 250 -5.29 -9.91 2.28
N SER A 251 -6.07 -9.95 1.21
CA SER A 251 -6.50 -11.20 0.61
C SER A 251 -5.29 -11.97 0.10
N TRP A 252 -5.13 -13.23 0.54
CA TRP A 252 -3.97 -14.07 0.21
C TRP A 252 -3.61 -14.12 -1.29
N TRP A 253 -4.60 -14.08 -2.18
CA TRP A 253 -4.37 -14.12 -3.63
C TRP A 253 -3.91 -12.76 -4.18
N VAL A 254 -4.34 -11.66 -3.57
CA VAL A 254 -3.88 -10.30 -3.91
C VAL A 254 -2.43 -10.16 -3.51
N THR A 255 -2.04 -10.62 -2.33
CA THR A 255 -0.64 -10.59 -1.89
C THR A 255 0.27 -11.40 -2.82
N ILE A 256 -0.20 -12.54 -3.35
CA ILE A 256 0.54 -13.33 -4.35
C ILE A 256 0.65 -12.58 -5.69
N VAL A 257 -0.46 -12.03 -6.18
CA VAL A 257 -0.47 -11.28 -7.45
C VAL A 257 0.41 -10.05 -7.34
N THR A 258 0.24 -9.25 -6.29
CA THR A 258 1.10 -8.11 -5.95
C THR A 258 2.54 -8.59 -5.83
N GLY A 259 2.88 -9.53 -4.94
CA GLY A 259 4.26 -9.99 -4.75
C GLY A 259 4.97 -10.45 -6.04
N ILE A 260 4.28 -11.13 -6.95
CA ILE A 260 4.89 -11.61 -8.21
C ILE A 260 4.93 -10.54 -9.31
N THR A 261 3.86 -9.75 -9.46
CA THR A 261 3.69 -8.84 -10.61
C THR A 261 3.86 -7.37 -10.26
N GLN A 262 3.96 -7.06 -8.96
CA GLN A 262 3.78 -5.76 -8.32
C GLN A 262 2.53 -4.99 -8.76
N LEU A 263 1.49 -5.70 -9.19
CA LEU A 263 0.18 -5.12 -9.45
C LEU A 263 -0.57 -4.95 -8.13
N THR A 264 -0.67 -3.72 -7.66
CA THR A 264 -1.46 -3.35 -6.47
C THR A 264 -2.93 -3.12 -6.83
N PRO A 265 -3.88 -3.28 -5.89
CA PRO A 265 -5.31 -3.00 -6.14
C PRO A 265 -5.62 -1.58 -6.63
N ARG A 266 -4.67 -0.66 -6.45
CA ARG A 266 -4.73 0.72 -6.91
C ARG A 266 -3.45 1.03 -7.69
N MET A 267 -3.60 1.42 -8.95
CA MET A 267 -2.48 1.81 -9.84
C MET A 267 -2.86 2.98 -10.74
N THR A 268 -1.88 3.83 -11.06
CA THR A 268 -2.07 4.92 -12.02
C THR A 268 -2.04 4.42 -13.46
N VAL A 269 -2.62 5.20 -14.38
CA VAL A 269 -2.59 4.91 -15.83
C VAL A 269 -1.15 4.74 -16.31
N LEU A 270 -0.24 5.58 -15.84
CA LEU A 270 1.16 5.54 -16.24
C LEU A 270 1.85 4.25 -15.79
N GLN A 271 1.58 3.79 -14.57
CA GLN A 271 2.12 2.53 -14.05
C GLN A 271 1.64 1.32 -14.87
N VAL A 272 0.34 1.26 -15.17
CA VAL A 272 -0.26 0.15 -15.95
C VAL A 272 0.25 0.13 -17.39
N VAL A 273 0.35 1.31 -18.03
CA VAL A 273 0.88 1.44 -19.40
C VAL A 273 2.34 1.02 -19.45
N ALA A 274 3.17 1.44 -18.49
CA ALA A 274 4.56 1.05 -18.44
C ALA A 274 4.74 -0.45 -18.21
N TRP A 275 3.96 -1.03 -17.30
CA TRP A 275 3.95 -2.47 -17.02
C TRP A 275 3.62 -3.27 -18.29
N ALA A 276 2.48 -2.97 -18.93
CA ALA A 276 2.04 -3.68 -20.13
C ALA A 276 2.97 -3.44 -21.32
N GLY A 277 3.43 -2.21 -21.51
CA GLY A 277 4.34 -1.83 -22.59
C GLY A 277 5.67 -2.57 -22.48
N TYR A 278 6.23 -2.70 -21.28
CA TYR A 278 7.47 -3.45 -21.05
C TYR A 278 7.30 -4.94 -21.44
N LEU A 279 6.23 -5.60 -21.00
CA LEU A 279 5.98 -7.01 -21.34
C LEU A 279 5.82 -7.24 -22.84
N ILE A 280 5.05 -6.38 -23.51
CA ILE A 280 4.80 -6.45 -24.94
C ILE A 280 6.10 -6.26 -25.74
N LEU A 281 6.98 -5.38 -25.27
CA LEU A 281 8.23 -5.07 -25.96
C LEU A 281 9.31 -6.13 -25.72
N VAL A 282 9.38 -6.73 -24.53
CA VAL A 282 10.50 -7.59 -24.10
C VAL A 282 10.25 -9.08 -24.35
N ILE A 283 9.03 -9.59 -24.11
CA ILE A 283 8.74 -11.03 -24.23
C ILE A 283 8.92 -11.56 -25.67
N PRO A 284 8.35 -10.92 -26.71
CA PRO A 284 8.47 -11.44 -28.08
C PRO A 284 9.92 -11.56 -28.59
N PRO A 285 10.80 -10.55 -28.47
CA PRO A 285 12.20 -10.71 -28.89
C PRO A 285 12.95 -11.73 -28.03
N PHE A 286 12.67 -11.82 -26.72
CA PHE A 286 13.30 -12.81 -25.85
C PHE A 286 12.99 -14.26 -26.29
N LEU A 287 11.72 -14.54 -26.61
CA LEU A 287 11.29 -15.86 -27.07
C LEU A 287 11.86 -16.21 -28.46
N ARG A 288 12.07 -15.22 -29.33
CA ARG A 288 12.73 -15.41 -30.63
C ARG A 288 14.20 -15.79 -30.45
N VAL A 289 14.96 -15.00 -29.68
CA VAL A 289 16.39 -15.26 -29.40
C VAL A 289 16.57 -16.63 -28.73
N SER A 290 15.69 -17.00 -27.79
CA SER A 290 15.74 -18.30 -27.11
C SER A 290 15.48 -19.51 -28.03
N ARG A 291 14.78 -19.29 -29.16
CA ARG A 291 14.49 -20.33 -30.17
C ARG A 291 15.60 -20.46 -31.22
N GLU A 292 16.25 -19.37 -31.60
CA GLU A 292 17.21 -19.30 -32.72
C GLU A 292 18.60 -19.88 -32.41
N ASN A 293 18.91 -20.25 -31.15
CA ASN A 293 20.18 -20.91 -30.84
C ASN A 293 20.27 -22.33 -31.42
N HIS A 294 20.80 -22.42 -32.65
CA HIS A 294 21.43 -23.59 -33.26
C HIS A 294 22.75 -23.19 -33.93
N SER A 295 23.79 -23.95 -33.60
CA SER A 295 25.16 -23.99 -34.15
C SER A 295 26.22 -23.14 -33.42
N PRO A 296 27.24 -23.79 -32.82
CA PRO A 296 28.43 -23.12 -32.32
C PRO A 296 29.41 -22.90 -33.48
N THR A 297 29.72 -21.64 -33.78
CA THR A 297 30.91 -21.33 -34.59
C THR A 297 31.57 -20.08 -34.04
N GLY A 298 32.50 -20.28 -33.11
CA GLY A 298 33.47 -19.27 -32.67
C GLY A 298 34.79 -19.98 -32.45
N ALA A 299 35.73 -19.80 -33.38
CA ALA A 299 37.08 -20.31 -33.25
C ALA A 299 37.83 -19.58 -32.12
N PRO A 300 38.76 -20.23 -31.41
CA PRO A 300 39.56 -19.57 -30.37
C PRO A 300 40.43 -18.47 -30.98
N GLU A 301 40.41 -17.27 -30.38
CA GLU A 301 41.42 -16.24 -30.62
C GLU A 301 42.78 -16.69 -30.05
N PRO A 302 43.92 -16.37 -30.69
CA PRO A 302 45.24 -16.81 -30.23
C PRO A 302 45.65 -16.09 -28.93
N ASP A 303 46.17 -16.88 -27.99
CA ASP A 303 46.63 -16.45 -26.67
C ASP A 303 47.71 -15.36 -26.73
N GLY A 304 47.46 -14.22 -26.07
CA GLY A 304 48.48 -13.23 -25.75
C GLY A 304 49.22 -13.59 -24.46
N GLU A 305 50.54 -13.36 -24.41
CA GLU A 305 51.35 -13.66 -23.22
C GLU A 305 50.75 -13.06 -21.93
N PRO A 306 50.73 -13.80 -20.81
CA PRO A 306 50.18 -13.32 -19.55
C PRO A 306 50.94 -12.08 -19.06
N SER A 307 50.20 -11.01 -18.75
CA SER A 307 50.74 -9.73 -18.30
C SER A 307 51.59 -9.88 -17.04
N ALA A 308 52.58 -8.99 -16.85
CA ALA A 308 53.48 -8.99 -15.69
C ALA A 308 52.73 -8.97 -14.34
N PHE A 309 51.52 -8.39 -14.34
CA PHE A 309 50.62 -8.35 -13.18
C PHE A 309 50.11 -9.75 -12.79
N ALA A 310 49.79 -10.61 -13.76
CA ALA A 310 49.33 -11.98 -13.53
C ALA A 310 50.42 -12.87 -12.91
N ARG A 311 51.70 -12.65 -13.27
CA ARG A 311 52.85 -13.36 -12.69
C ARG A 311 53.13 -12.96 -11.24
N LEU A 312 52.89 -11.70 -10.87
CA LEU A 312 53.08 -11.19 -9.51
C LEU A 312 52.03 -11.76 -8.52
N ILE A 313 50.79 -11.94 -8.98
CA ILE A 313 49.66 -12.46 -8.20
C ILE A 313 49.82 -13.95 -7.88
N GLY A 314 50.44 -14.73 -8.78
CA GLY A 314 50.68 -16.17 -8.57
C GLY A 314 51.63 -16.49 -7.41
N GLN A 315 52.56 -15.58 -7.07
CA GLN A 315 53.63 -15.85 -6.09
C GLN A 315 53.25 -15.57 -4.62
N ARG A 316 52.14 -14.87 -4.34
CA ARG A 316 51.74 -14.46 -2.97
C ARG A 316 50.25 -14.72 -2.66
N PRO A 317 49.82 -15.98 -2.57
CA PRO A 317 48.39 -16.34 -2.47
C PRO A 317 47.70 -15.82 -1.21
N LEU A 318 48.40 -15.76 -0.06
CA LEU A 318 47.86 -15.25 1.20
C LEU A 318 47.66 -13.73 1.22
N ALA A 319 48.56 -12.97 0.60
CA ALA A 319 48.46 -11.51 0.54
C ALA A 319 47.34 -11.07 -0.41
N VAL A 320 47.18 -11.77 -1.53
CA VAL A 320 46.07 -11.55 -2.48
C VAL A 320 44.74 -11.91 -1.83
N ALA A 321 44.66 -13.04 -1.12
CA ALA A 321 43.44 -13.44 -0.41
C ALA A 321 43.05 -12.46 0.71
N ALA A 322 44.01 -11.96 1.50
CA ALA A 322 43.76 -10.96 2.53
C ALA A 322 43.31 -9.61 1.93
N ALA A 323 43.94 -9.17 0.83
CA ALA A 323 43.55 -7.93 0.15
C ALA A 323 42.12 -8.01 -0.42
N ILE A 324 41.75 -9.14 -1.04
CA ILE A 324 40.42 -9.32 -1.63
C ILE A 324 39.31 -9.33 -0.57
N VAL A 325 39.55 -9.85 0.64
CA VAL A 325 38.53 -9.92 1.70
C VAL A 325 38.47 -8.65 2.53
N VAL A 326 39.62 -8.07 2.90
CA VAL A 326 39.72 -6.99 3.90
C VAL A 326 39.54 -5.60 3.28
N VAL A 327 40.07 -5.37 2.07
CA VAL A 327 40.00 -4.05 1.42
C VAL A 327 38.56 -3.60 1.15
N PRO A 328 37.63 -4.44 0.66
CA PRO A 328 36.24 -4.04 0.43
C PRO A 328 35.52 -3.65 1.72
N VAL A 329 35.77 -4.38 2.82
CA VAL A 329 35.18 -4.10 4.13
C VAL A 329 35.70 -2.77 4.68
N LEU A 330 37.01 -2.54 4.61
CA LEU A 330 37.62 -1.28 5.05
C LEU A 330 37.19 -0.10 4.17
N ALA A 331 37.07 -0.30 2.86
CA ALA A 331 36.58 0.72 1.93
C ALA A 331 35.11 1.05 2.20
N ALA A 332 34.26 0.05 2.41
CA ALA A 332 32.86 0.26 2.79
C ALA A 332 32.75 0.95 4.15
N ALA A 333 33.54 0.55 5.15
CA ALA A 333 33.58 1.22 6.44
C ALA A 333 34.04 2.69 6.31
N ALA A 334 35.03 2.97 5.47
CA ALA A 334 35.48 4.34 5.19
C ALA A 334 34.40 5.15 4.46
N VAL A 335 33.74 4.60 3.45
CA VAL A 335 32.62 5.26 2.75
C VAL A 335 31.48 5.54 3.73
N ILE A 336 31.07 4.56 4.53
CA ILE A 336 30.02 4.71 5.55
C ILE A 336 30.42 5.76 6.59
N ALA A 337 31.70 5.85 6.96
CA ALA A 337 32.20 6.85 7.90
C ALA A 337 32.30 8.28 7.31
N ILE A 338 32.37 8.43 5.98
CA ILE A 338 32.48 9.72 5.28
C ILE A 338 31.14 10.21 4.75
N LEU A 339 30.15 9.32 4.57
CA LEU A 339 28.77 9.73 4.31
C LEU A 339 28.40 10.80 5.34
N PRO A 340 27.80 11.94 4.93
CA PRO A 340 27.33 12.90 5.89
C PRO A 340 26.45 12.13 6.84
N SER A 341 26.91 11.99 8.08
CA SER A 341 26.01 11.76 9.18
C SER A 341 25.11 12.97 9.09
N THR A 342 23.96 12.81 8.43
CA THR A 342 22.78 13.24 9.13
C THR A 342 22.97 12.62 10.50
N ASN A 343 23.34 13.46 11.46
CA ASN A 343 22.71 13.32 12.74
C ASN A 343 21.25 13.12 12.32
N HIS A 344 20.82 11.85 12.30
CA HIS A 344 19.58 11.55 12.96
C HIS A 344 19.75 12.39 14.21
N ASP A 345 19.07 13.53 14.30
CA ASP A 345 18.71 14.01 15.62
C ASP A 345 18.27 12.75 16.29
N ALA A 346 19.10 12.29 17.24
CA ALA A 346 19.07 10.95 17.76
C ALA A 346 17.74 10.88 18.46
N GLY A 347 16.71 10.56 17.68
CA GLY A 347 15.36 10.67 18.13
C GLY A 347 15.29 9.62 19.19
N THR A 348 14.95 10.02 20.41
CA THR A 348 14.95 9.12 21.56
C THR A 348 14.23 7.84 21.14
N GLN A 349 14.95 6.72 21.15
CA GLN A 349 14.35 5.45 20.77
C GLN A 349 13.29 5.11 21.80
N VAL A 350 12.14 4.67 21.31
CA VAL A 350 10.99 4.29 22.10
C VAL A 350 10.60 2.86 21.71
N THR A 351 10.67 1.94 22.66
CA THR A 351 10.40 0.52 22.42
C THR A 351 9.06 0.13 23.00
N VAL A 352 8.21 -0.48 22.17
CA VAL A 352 6.97 -1.11 22.60
C VAL A 352 7.20 -2.61 22.72
N THR A 353 6.91 -3.20 23.88
CA THR A 353 7.13 -4.63 24.13
C THR A 353 5.83 -5.36 24.42
N ALA A 354 5.90 -6.68 24.55
CA ALA A 354 4.72 -7.50 24.86
C ALA A 354 4.07 -7.13 26.21
N THR A 355 4.80 -6.47 27.13
CA THR A 355 4.31 -6.08 28.46
C THR A 355 4.44 -4.59 28.78
N GLY A 356 5.24 -3.83 28.03
CA GLY A 356 5.58 -2.43 28.33
C GLY A 356 5.41 -1.49 27.14
N CYS A 357 5.38 -0.18 27.45
CA CYS A 357 5.25 0.90 26.48
C CYS A 357 6.30 1.97 26.78
N ALA A 358 7.26 2.15 25.86
CA ALA A 358 8.29 3.19 25.93
C ALA A 358 9.06 3.23 27.26
N GLU A 359 9.54 2.09 27.78
CA GLU A 359 10.30 2.06 29.04
C GLU A 359 11.68 2.72 28.94
N ASP A 360 12.18 2.86 27.72
CA ASP A 360 13.41 3.55 27.32
C ASP A 360 13.25 5.08 27.25
N TRP A 361 12.02 5.60 27.35
CA TRP A 361 11.72 7.02 27.44
C TRP A 361 12.13 7.62 28.80
N LYS A 362 13.20 8.44 28.82
CA LYS A 362 13.76 8.98 30.07
C LYS A 362 14.02 10.49 30.09
N SER A 363 14.18 11.12 28.93
CA SER A 363 14.45 12.55 28.83
C SER A 363 13.87 13.14 27.55
N VAL A 364 13.38 14.37 27.65
CA VAL A 364 12.76 15.09 26.55
C VAL A 364 12.91 16.61 26.76
N GLY A 365 13.14 17.35 25.67
CA GLY A 365 13.25 18.81 25.68
C GLY A 365 12.05 19.51 25.05
N THR A 366 12.03 20.85 25.15
CA THR A 366 11.07 21.68 24.39
C THR A 366 11.48 21.81 22.92
N GLY A 367 10.52 22.15 22.06
CA GLY A 367 10.71 22.30 20.62
C GLY A 367 10.31 21.06 19.83
N VAL A 368 10.69 21.01 18.56
CA VAL A 368 10.47 19.83 17.72
C VAL A 368 11.32 18.69 18.27
N GLN A 369 10.69 17.57 18.58
CA GLN A 369 11.29 16.34 19.03
C GLN A 369 10.90 15.23 18.06
N THR A 370 11.85 14.36 17.75
CA THR A 370 11.64 13.21 16.88
C THR A 370 11.91 11.96 17.70
N PHE A 371 11.09 10.92 17.56
CA PHE A 371 11.24 9.65 18.25
C PHE A 371 11.22 8.51 17.25
N SER A 372 12.10 7.53 17.42
CA SER A 372 12.09 6.29 16.64
C SER A 372 11.39 5.20 17.45
N VAL A 373 10.16 4.88 17.05
CA VAL A 373 9.32 3.91 17.75
C VAL A 373 9.55 2.52 17.14
N VAL A 374 9.92 1.54 17.97
CA VAL A 374 10.18 0.16 17.56
C VAL A 374 9.16 -0.76 18.21
N ASN A 375 8.42 -1.51 17.39
CA ASN A 375 7.42 -2.45 17.86
C ASN A 375 7.98 -3.86 18.02
N LYS A 376 8.24 -4.27 19.27
CA LYS A 376 8.64 -5.62 19.68
C LYS A 376 7.54 -6.36 20.43
N SER A 377 6.29 -5.90 20.33
CA SER A 377 5.15 -6.51 21.03
C SER A 377 4.65 -7.79 20.38
N GLY A 378 4.95 -8.00 19.09
CA GLY A 378 4.39 -9.09 18.30
C GLY A 378 2.96 -8.85 17.79
N LYS A 379 2.39 -7.65 18.02
CA LYS A 379 1.05 -7.25 17.56
C LYS A 379 1.12 -5.94 16.76
N THR A 380 0.17 -5.73 15.85
CA THR A 380 -0.06 -4.41 15.25
C THR A 380 -0.72 -3.48 16.28
N GLY A 381 -0.42 -2.19 16.23
CA GLY A 381 -1.06 -1.21 17.11
C GLY A 381 -0.75 0.23 16.76
N GLU A 382 -1.34 1.13 17.53
CA GLU A 382 -1.22 2.58 17.44
C GLU A 382 -0.37 3.11 18.61
N ILE A 383 0.54 4.05 18.34
CA ILE A 383 1.46 4.58 19.35
C ILE A 383 1.34 6.10 19.38
N ASN A 384 0.95 6.63 20.54
CA ASN A 384 0.69 8.05 20.70
C ASN A 384 1.61 8.66 21.74
N LEU A 385 2.06 9.87 21.47
CA LEU A 385 2.60 10.75 22.48
C LEU A 385 1.46 11.64 22.99
N VAL A 386 1.14 11.54 24.28
CA VAL A 386 0.04 12.28 24.88
C VAL A 386 0.51 13.22 25.98
N ASP A 387 -0.21 14.31 26.19
CA ASP A 387 0.03 15.26 27.28
C ASP A 387 -0.58 14.79 28.63
N GLY A 388 -0.48 15.64 29.65
CA GLY A 388 -1.01 15.38 31.00
C GLY A 388 -2.54 15.24 31.06
N ASN A 389 -3.25 15.72 30.05
CA ASN A 389 -4.70 15.61 29.89
C ASN A 389 -5.10 14.46 28.96
N ASN A 390 -4.15 13.61 28.54
CA ASN A 390 -4.30 12.57 27.52
C ASN A 390 -4.64 13.10 26.11
N GLY A 391 -4.34 14.37 25.83
CA GLY A 391 -4.39 14.92 24.47
C GLY A 391 -3.25 14.36 23.63
N VAL A 392 -3.56 13.85 22.44
CA VAL A 392 -2.59 13.33 21.47
C VAL A 392 -1.85 14.50 20.83
N VAL A 393 -0.52 14.50 20.99
CA VAL A 393 0.38 15.54 20.48
C VAL A 393 1.01 15.09 19.16
N ALA A 394 1.20 13.78 19.01
CA ALA A 394 1.60 13.10 17.79
C ALA A 394 1.22 11.62 17.89
N GLU A 395 1.09 10.95 16.75
CA GLU A 395 0.75 9.52 16.69
C GLU A 395 1.39 8.77 15.52
N ILE A 396 1.36 7.44 15.65
CA ILE A 396 1.60 6.47 14.58
C ILE A 396 0.35 5.62 14.50
N GLU A 397 -0.47 5.86 13.47
CA GLU A 397 -1.78 5.22 13.23
C GLU A 397 -1.70 3.69 13.18
N THR A 398 -0.68 3.16 12.51
CA THR A 398 -0.51 1.71 12.37
C THR A 398 0.96 1.36 12.37
N LEU A 399 1.38 0.66 13.41
CA LEU A 399 2.72 0.09 13.54
C LEU A 399 2.62 -1.43 13.61
N GLY A 400 3.02 -2.09 12.52
CA GLY A 400 3.07 -3.54 12.42
C GLY A 400 4.06 -4.19 13.42
N PRO A 401 3.94 -5.50 13.67
CA PRO A 401 4.87 -6.22 14.53
C PRO A 401 6.27 -6.27 13.91
N SER A 402 7.30 -6.10 14.73
CA SER A 402 8.72 -6.10 14.32
C SER A 402 9.11 -5.00 13.33
N THR A 403 8.29 -3.96 13.20
CA THR A 403 8.61 -2.77 12.39
C THR A 403 8.96 -1.58 13.28
N SER A 404 9.44 -0.52 12.64
CA SER A 404 9.70 0.76 13.29
C SER A 404 9.16 1.90 12.44
N ALA A 405 8.71 2.96 13.10
CA ALA A 405 8.34 4.20 12.44
C ALA A 405 8.79 5.40 13.28
N THR A 406 8.91 6.54 12.61
CA THR A 406 9.33 7.79 13.23
C THR A 406 8.10 8.64 13.53
N ILE A 407 8.06 9.22 14.72
CA ILE A 407 7.03 10.16 15.15
C ILE A 407 7.69 11.48 15.52
N THR A 408 7.14 12.59 15.04
CA THR A 408 7.66 13.94 15.27
C THR A 408 6.61 14.76 16.01
N ALA A 409 6.99 15.41 17.10
CA ALA A 409 6.10 16.20 17.94
C ALA A 409 6.76 17.52 18.35
N THR A 410 5.99 18.61 18.35
CA THR A 410 6.47 19.90 18.88
C THR A 410 6.02 20.03 20.33
N LEU A 411 6.97 19.95 21.27
CA LEU A 411 6.67 19.91 22.71
C LEU A 411 6.90 21.26 23.38
N SER A 412 5.93 21.67 24.19
CA SER A 412 5.98 22.85 25.05
C SER A 412 6.19 22.45 26.51
N ASP A 413 6.32 23.42 27.42
CA ASP A 413 6.24 23.17 28.86
C ASP A 413 4.98 22.36 29.21
N GLY A 414 5.16 21.23 29.89
CA GLY A 414 4.07 20.31 30.17
C GLY A 414 4.52 18.91 30.55
N THR A 415 3.56 18.06 30.90
CA THR A 415 3.81 16.65 31.21
C THR A 415 3.41 15.79 30.01
N TYR A 416 4.24 14.83 29.62
CA TYR A 416 3.98 13.95 28.47
C TYR A 416 4.27 12.49 28.78
N LYS A 417 3.55 11.58 28.13
CA LYS A 417 3.75 10.13 28.22
C LYS A 417 3.41 9.46 26.89
N PHE A 418 4.00 8.30 26.62
CA PHE A 418 3.56 7.45 25.53
C PHE A 418 2.34 6.63 25.94
N ALA A 419 1.42 6.41 25.00
CA ALA A 419 0.30 5.52 25.09
C ALA A 419 0.35 4.53 23.92
N CYS A 420 0.49 3.23 24.22
CA CYS A 420 0.58 2.17 23.23
C CYS A 420 -0.71 1.35 23.23
N LEU A 421 -1.38 1.29 22.09
CA LEU A 421 -2.66 0.62 21.89
C LEU A 421 -2.46 -0.55 20.95
N MET A 422 -2.26 -1.73 21.53
CA MET A 422 -1.96 -2.94 20.77
C MET A 422 -3.24 -3.74 20.55
N ALA A 423 -3.38 -4.37 19.37
CA ALA A 423 -4.58 -5.13 19.02
C ALA A 423 -4.98 -6.16 20.10
N GLY A 424 -6.26 -6.13 20.51
CA GLY A 424 -6.80 -7.01 21.55
C GLY A 424 -6.21 -6.84 22.96
N GLU A 425 -5.54 -5.73 23.27
CA GLU A 425 -4.97 -5.43 24.60
C GLU A 425 -5.53 -4.11 25.18
N PRO A 426 -5.56 -3.95 26.51
CA PRO A 426 -5.78 -2.62 27.10
C PRO A 426 -4.60 -1.68 26.78
N ALA A 427 -4.90 -0.38 26.69
CA ALA A 427 -3.88 0.65 26.48
C ALA A 427 -2.84 0.63 27.60
N ARG A 428 -1.56 0.76 27.23
CA ARG A 428 -0.43 0.80 28.16
C ARG A 428 0.25 2.15 28.06
N TYR A 429 0.80 2.62 29.17
CA TYR A 429 1.40 3.94 29.26
C TYR A 429 2.83 3.86 29.76
N SER A 430 3.68 4.76 29.26
CA SER A 430 5.01 4.98 29.80
C SER A 430 4.95 5.75 31.11
N ALA A 431 6.11 5.91 31.77
CA ALA A 431 6.28 6.94 32.77
C ALA A 431 6.02 8.33 32.16
N ALA A 432 5.39 9.21 32.94
CA ALA A 432 5.19 10.60 32.56
C ALA A 432 6.48 11.39 32.79
N LEU A 433 6.90 12.18 31.80
CA LEU A 433 8.05 13.08 31.89
C LEU A 433 7.59 14.53 31.84
N GLN A 434 8.20 15.35 32.70
CA GLN A 434 8.05 16.79 32.66
C GLN A 434 9.01 17.39 31.64
N VAL A 435 8.47 18.11 30.67
CA VAL A 435 9.20 19.01 29.78
C VAL A 435 9.14 20.40 30.41
N SER A 436 10.30 21.01 30.68
CA SER A 436 10.40 22.38 31.18
C SER A 436 11.06 23.30 30.16
N GLY A 437 10.43 24.42 29.82
CA GLY A 437 11.03 25.42 28.92
C GLY A 437 10.04 26.48 28.43
N ASN A 438 10.42 27.26 27.41
CA ASN A 438 9.54 28.29 26.85
C ASN A 438 8.43 27.65 26.00
N ALA A 439 7.24 28.27 26.00
CA ALA A 439 6.18 27.90 25.07
C ALA A 439 6.68 28.02 23.63
N VAL A 440 6.42 27.00 22.81
CA VAL A 440 6.74 27.02 21.39
C VAL A 440 5.55 27.66 20.66
N PRO A 441 5.71 28.80 19.99
CA PRO A 441 4.64 29.40 19.19
C PRO A 441 4.15 28.40 18.14
N ASP A 442 2.84 28.35 17.92
CA ASP A 442 2.18 27.52 16.90
C ASP A 442 2.39 26.00 17.03
N ALA A 443 2.76 25.50 18.21
CA ALA A 443 2.73 24.06 18.47
C ALA A 443 1.29 23.52 18.28
N PRO A 444 1.11 22.38 17.57
CA PRO A 444 -0.19 21.75 17.42
C PRO A 444 -0.83 21.52 18.78
N ARG A 445 -2.12 21.83 18.91
CA ARG A 445 -2.85 21.62 20.16
C ARG A 445 -3.06 20.12 20.36
N PRO A 446 -2.73 19.57 21.54
CA PRO A 446 -3.00 18.17 21.83
C PRO A 446 -4.51 17.89 21.73
N VAL A 447 -4.91 16.86 20.99
CA VAL A 447 -6.31 16.49 20.79
C VAL A 447 -6.71 15.40 21.76
N VAL A 448 -7.63 15.69 22.69
CA VAL A 448 -8.13 14.68 23.64
C VAL A 448 -8.87 13.60 22.87
N ARG A 449 -8.51 12.34 23.08
CA ARG A 449 -9.19 11.23 22.40
C ARG A 449 -10.66 11.15 22.75
N VAL A 450 -11.46 10.74 21.77
CA VAL A 450 -12.86 10.37 21.97
C VAL A 450 -12.92 8.92 22.42
N THR A 451 -13.73 8.64 23.43
CA THR A 451 -14.04 7.27 23.88
C THR A 451 -15.40 6.83 23.36
N GLU A 452 -15.68 5.52 23.42
CA GLU A 452 -17.02 5.01 23.09
C GLU A 452 -18.10 5.64 24.00
N ASP A 453 -17.78 5.91 25.27
CA ASP A 453 -18.70 6.54 26.20
C ASP A 453 -19.01 8.00 25.81
N ASP A 454 -18.02 8.73 25.30
CA ASP A 454 -18.18 10.11 24.82
C ASP A 454 -19.11 10.19 23.59
N LEU A 455 -19.20 9.10 22.81
CA LEU A 455 -20.06 9.01 21.63
C LEU A 455 -21.51 8.60 21.94
N LYS A 456 -21.80 8.07 23.13
CA LYS A 456 -23.18 7.67 23.46
C LYS A 456 -24.17 8.84 23.37
N PRO A 457 -23.92 10.01 23.99
CA PRO A 457 -24.85 11.14 23.89
C PRO A 457 -25.13 11.64 22.45
N PRO A 458 -24.11 11.89 21.59
CA PRO A 458 -24.37 12.31 20.21
C PRO A 458 -25.07 11.22 19.40
N MET A 459 -24.76 9.94 19.61
CA MET A 459 -25.45 8.84 18.93
C MET A 459 -26.93 8.75 19.31
N GLU A 460 -27.27 8.86 20.60
CA GLU A 460 -28.66 8.87 21.03
C GLU A 460 -29.42 10.10 20.48
N ALA A 461 -28.75 11.25 20.38
CA ALA A 461 -29.31 12.45 19.75
C ALA A 461 -29.57 12.23 18.26
N TYR A 462 -28.64 11.58 17.55
CA TYR A 462 -28.82 11.21 16.15
C TYR A 462 -29.95 10.19 15.95
N GLN A 463 -30.06 9.17 16.80
CA GLN A 463 -31.15 8.18 16.75
C GLN A 463 -32.52 8.84 16.92
N ARG A 464 -32.68 9.78 17.87
CA ARG A 464 -33.94 10.54 18.02
C ARG A 464 -34.26 11.40 16.79
N TYR A 465 -33.23 12.03 16.22
CA TYR A 465 -33.35 12.80 14.99
C TYR A 465 -33.81 11.92 13.83
N ALA A 466 -33.14 10.79 13.60
CA ALA A 466 -33.47 9.83 12.57
C ALA A 466 -34.87 9.22 12.76
N ASP A 467 -35.28 8.84 13.98
CA ASP A 467 -36.63 8.33 14.25
C ASP A 467 -37.72 9.33 13.85
N SER A 468 -37.52 10.61 14.18
CA SER A 468 -38.49 11.67 13.84
C SER A 468 -38.64 11.85 12.32
N LEU A 469 -37.53 11.75 11.58
CA LEU A 469 -37.54 11.84 10.12
C LEU A 469 -38.08 10.56 9.48
N LEU A 470 -37.79 9.38 10.02
CA LEU A 470 -38.38 8.11 9.55
C LEU A 470 -39.89 8.06 9.77
N ALA A 471 -40.40 8.62 10.88
CA ALA A 471 -41.83 8.77 11.10
C ALA A 471 -42.48 9.69 10.05
N THR A 472 -41.81 10.80 9.72
CA THR A 472 -42.23 11.73 8.67
C THR A 472 -42.20 11.06 7.30
N LEU A 473 -41.11 10.37 6.98
CA LEU A 473 -40.91 9.64 5.73
C LEU A 473 -41.96 8.54 5.56
N GLY A 474 -42.29 7.78 6.61
CA GLY A 474 -43.34 6.77 6.58
C GLY A 474 -44.73 7.37 6.30
N THR A 475 -44.99 8.59 6.78
CA THR A 475 -46.23 9.32 6.47
C THR A 475 -46.26 9.75 4.99
N GLN A 476 -45.16 10.28 4.48
CA GLN A 476 -45.02 10.69 3.07
C GLN A 476 -45.11 9.48 2.12
N ALA A 477 -44.45 8.37 2.45
CA ALA A 477 -44.51 7.13 1.68
C ALA A 477 -45.93 6.55 1.64
N ARG A 478 -46.70 6.64 2.74
CA ARG A 478 -48.11 6.24 2.77
C ARG A 478 -48.99 7.13 1.88
N ALA A 479 -48.74 8.44 1.84
CA ALA A 479 -49.45 9.37 0.96
C ALA A 479 -49.15 9.06 -0.53
N LEU A 480 -47.87 8.93 -0.88
CA LEU A 480 -47.40 8.50 -2.20
C LEU A 480 -48.07 7.19 -2.65
N ARG A 481 -48.10 6.19 -1.76
CA ARG A 481 -48.76 4.90 -2.00
C ARG A 481 -50.26 5.07 -2.24
N ALA A 482 -50.94 5.92 -1.46
CA ALA A 482 -52.38 6.16 -1.60
C ALA A 482 -52.72 6.81 -2.95
N ASP A 483 -51.92 7.77 -3.41
CA ASP A 483 -52.09 8.40 -4.71
C ASP A 483 -51.84 7.43 -5.87
N LEU A 484 -50.82 6.59 -5.76
CA LEU A 484 -50.59 5.50 -6.71
C LEU A 484 -51.79 4.54 -6.76
N ALA A 485 -52.32 4.13 -5.61
CA ALA A 485 -53.49 3.25 -5.55
C ALA A 485 -54.75 3.88 -6.14
N ALA A 486 -54.88 5.21 -6.07
CA ALA A 486 -55.96 5.97 -6.70
C ALA A 486 -55.73 6.24 -8.20
N GLY A 487 -54.56 5.88 -8.75
CA GLY A 487 -54.18 6.17 -10.14
C GLY A 487 -53.75 7.62 -10.40
N ASN A 488 -53.52 8.42 -9.36
CA ASN A 488 -53.19 9.84 -9.45
C ASN A 488 -51.67 10.06 -9.59
N ILE A 489 -51.12 9.80 -10.78
CA ILE A 489 -49.66 9.89 -11.04
C ILE A 489 -49.08 11.30 -10.75
N GLU A 490 -49.80 12.37 -11.09
CA GLU A 490 -49.31 13.73 -10.85
C GLU A 490 -49.30 14.13 -9.37
N ALA A 491 -50.19 13.55 -8.56
CA ALA A 491 -50.18 13.73 -7.12
C ALA A 491 -49.04 12.90 -6.50
N ALA A 492 -48.87 11.66 -6.95
CA ALA A 492 -47.73 10.81 -6.57
C ALA A 492 -46.37 11.45 -6.88
N LYS A 493 -46.18 12.10 -8.03
CA LYS A 493 -44.94 12.86 -8.32
C LYS A 493 -44.68 13.99 -7.31
N LYS A 494 -45.73 14.69 -6.88
CA LYS A 494 -45.62 15.77 -5.88
C LYS A 494 -45.29 15.22 -4.50
N ASP A 495 -45.84 14.08 -4.13
CA ASP A 495 -45.61 13.42 -2.83
C ASP A 495 -44.24 12.72 -2.77
N TRP A 496 -43.70 12.30 -3.90
CA TRP A 496 -42.37 11.69 -3.99
C TRP A 496 -41.24 12.65 -3.59
N VAL A 497 -41.32 13.92 -4.01
CA VAL A 497 -40.29 14.94 -3.73
C VAL A 497 -40.05 15.13 -2.22
N PRO A 498 -41.04 15.43 -1.37
CA PRO A 498 -40.80 15.57 0.07
C PRO A 498 -40.32 14.26 0.71
N ALA A 499 -40.70 13.09 0.19
CA ALA A 499 -40.19 11.81 0.66
C ALA A 499 -38.68 11.66 0.43
N ILE A 500 -38.19 11.89 -0.80
CA ILE A 500 -36.75 11.78 -1.07
C ILE A 500 -35.94 12.85 -0.32
N LEU A 501 -36.48 14.07 -0.16
CA LEU A 501 -35.80 15.11 0.62
C LEU A 501 -35.72 14.75 2.11
N THR A 502 -36.77 14.15 2.66
CA THR A 502 -36.76 13.66 4.06
C THR A 502 -35.76 12.53 4.24
N TRP A 503 -35.66 11.62 3.27
CA TRP A 503 -34.62 10.59 3.28
C TRP A 503 -33.20 11.19 3.27
N ASN A 504 -32.92 12.15 2.40
CA ASN A 504 -31.62 12.83 2.35
C ASN A 504 -31.29 13.58 3.66
N ARG A 505 -32.30 14.17 4.32
CA ARG A 505 -32.13 14.82 5.63
C ARG A 505 -31.67 13.86 6.72
N ILE A 506 -31.96 12.56 6.61
CA ILE A 506 -31.50 11.59 7.61
C ILE A 506 -29.97 11.53 7.63
N GLY A 507 -29.28 11.78 6.52
CA GLY A 507 -27.85 12.12 6.51
C GLY A 507 -26.84 11.03 6.90
N ALA A 508 -27.23 9.81 7.27
CA ALA A 508 -26.23 8.77 7.57
C ALA A 508 -26.66 7.38 7.09
N ALA A 509 -27.44 7.30 6.01
CA ALA A 509 -28.07 6.04 5.63
C ALA A 509 -27.10 4.99 5.08
N TYR A 510 -26.05 5.41 4.36
CA TYR A 510 -25.12 4.51 3.68
C TYR A 510 -24.22 3.78 4.68
N GLY A 511 -24.24 2.45 4.68
CA GLY A 511 -23.53 1.61 5.65
C GLY A 511 -24.18 1.56 7.03
N SER A 512 -24.68 2.68 7.58
CA SER A 512 -25.24 2.71 8.95
C SER A 512 -26.58 2.00 9.09
N PHE A 513 -27.37 1.88 8.00
CA PHE A 513 -28.66 1.19 8.01
C PHE A 513 -28.62 -0.23 7.43
N LYS A 514 -27.44 -0.83 7.25
CA LYS A 514 -27.30 -2.15 6.61
C LYS A 514 -28.07 -2.15 5.26
N ASP A 515 -28.75 -3.24 4.96
CA ASP A 515 -29.51 -3.41 3.71
C ASP A 515 -30.75 -2.47 3.60
N TYR A 516 -31.19 -1.83 4.69
CA TYR A 516 -32.37 -0.94 4.65
C TYR A 516 -32.11 0.33 3.84
N GLY A 517 -30.87 0.82 3.81
CA GLY A 517 -30.52 2.00 3.00
C GLY A 517 -30.81 1.79 1.53
N ASP A 518 -30.33 0.66 0.99
CA ASP A 518 -30.53 0.27 -0.41
C ASP A 518 -31.99 -0.08 -0.69
N ALA A 519 -32.69 -0.72 0.26
CA ALA A 519 -34.12 -1.00 0.11
C ALA A 519 -34.98 0.27 0.06
N ILE A 520 -34.59 1.35 0.75
CA ILE A 520 -35.35 2.61 0.79
C ILE A 520 -35.01 3.53 -0.39
N ALA A 521 -33.74 3.64 -0.80
CA ALA A 521 -33.34 4.57 -1.86
C ALA A 521 -32.16 4.10 -2.72
N GLY A 522 -31.96 2.79 -2.84
CA GLY A 522 -30.88 2.20 -3.62
C GLY A 522 -30.94 2.56 -5.11
N LEU A 523 -29.78 2.60 -5.75
CA LEU A 523 -29.63 2.94 -7.16
C LEU A 523 -29.63 1.68 -8.03
N PRO A 524 -30.08 1.76 -9.29
CA PRO A 524 -29.98 0.63 -10.22
C PRO A 524 -28.53 0.35 -10.66
N HIS A 525 -27.62 1.31 -10.43
CA HIS A 525 -26.22 1.22 -10.82
C HIS A 525 -25.48 0.15 -9.98
N GLY A 526 -25.07 -0.95 -10.62
CA GLY A 526 -24.38 -2.06 -9.95
C GLY A 526 -25.22 -3.32 -9.79
N LEU A 527 -26.54 -3.23 -10.06
CA LEU A 527 -27.40 -4.40 -10.20
C LEU A 527 -27.21 -5.06 -11.57
N PRO A 528 -27.19 -6.40 -11.66
CA PRO A 528 -26.99 -7.14 -12.92
C PRO A 528 -27.87 -6.67 -14.08
N ASP A 529 -29.14 -6.40 -13.81
CA ASP A 529 -30.12 -6.01 -14.82
C ASP A 529 -30.52 -4.52 -14.75
N GLY A 530 -29.77 -3.72 -13.99
CA GLY A 530 -29.95 -2.27 -13.87
C GLY A 530 -31.38 -1.89 -13.45
N VAL A 531 -32.02 -1.02 -14.22
CA VAL A 531 -33.40 -0.54 -13.93
C VAL A 531 -34.47 -1.64 -14.05
N ASN A 532 -34.14 -2.79 -14.65
CA ASN A 532 -35.04 -3.93 -14.80
C ASN A 532 -34.80 -5.00 -13.73
N ASP A 533 -33.82 -4.80 -12.86
CA ASP A 533 -33.44 -5.77 -11.84
C ASP A 533 -34.55 -5.89 -10.77
N PRO A 534 -34.94 -7.11 -10.36
CA PRO A 534 -35.94 -7.31 -9.31
C PRO A 534 -35.53 -6.73 -7.95
N ASP A 535 -34.23 -6.52 -7.71
CA ASP A 535 -33.73 -5.90 -6.49
C ASP A 535 -33.73 -4.35 -6.56
N PHE A 536 -34.06 -3.75 -7.71
CA PHE A 536 -34.24 -2.30 -7.80
C PHE A 536 -35.57 -1.86 -7.18
N LYS A 537 -35.49 -1.26 -5.98
CA LYS A 537 -36.63 -0.98 -5.09
C LYS A 537 -36.61 0.43 -4.51
N GLY A 538 -37.61 0.74 -3.68
CA GLY A 538 -37.66 1.97 -2.90
C GLY A 538 -37.96 3.24 -3.69
N LEU A 539 -37.56 4.39 -3.14
CA LEU A 539 -37.83 5.73 -3.65
C LEU A 539 -37.26 5.94 -5.05
N ARG A 540 -36.04 5.47 -5.35
CA ARG A 540 -35.43 5.63 -6.68
C ARG A 540 -36.11 4.75 -7.74
N ARG A 541 -36.60 3.57 -7.36
CA ARG A 541 -37.44 2.75 -8.25
C ARG A 541 -38.77 3.40 -8.56
N LEU A 542 -39.38 4.04 -7.56
CA LEU A 542 -40.62 4.81 -7.74
C LEU A 542 -40.40 6.04 -8.61
N GLU A 543 -39.28 6.75 -8.41
CA GLU A 543 -38.85 7.87 -9.25
C GLU A 543 -38.76 7.45 -10.73
N TYR A 544 -38.00 6.39 -11.01
CA TYR A 544 -37.87 5.87 -12.37
C TYR A 544 -39.25 5.59 -12.98
N GLY A 545 -40.12 4.88 -12.25
CA GLY A 545 -41.45 4.55 -12.72
C GLY A 545 -42.34 5.76 -13.02
N LEU A 546 -42.37 6.74 -12.11
CA LEU A 546 -43.20 7.94 -12.20
C LEU A 546 -42.79 8.86 -13.36
N TRP A 547 -41.49 9.01 -13.60
CA TRP A 547 -40.96 9.88 -14.66
C TRP A 547 -40.77 9.19 -16.01
N HIS A 548 -40.83 7.85 -16.07
CA HIS A 548 -40.78 7.07 -17.32
C HIS A 548 -42.13 6.46 -17.73
N GLY A 549 -43.23 6.88 -17.10
CA GLY A 549 -44.59 6.55 -17.54
C GLY A 549 -45.05 5.12 -17.23
N GLN A 550 -44.48 4.47 -16.21
CA GLN A 550 -44.97 3.17 -15.75
C GLN A 550 -46.35 3.31 -15.09
N PRO A 551 -47.27 2.36 -15.33
CA PRO A 551 -48.63 2.46 -14.82
C PRO A 551 -48.70 2.17 -13.31
N ALA A 552 -49.63 2.81 -12.62
CA ALA A 552 -49.82 2.68 -11.17
C ALA A 552 -49.84 1.23 -10.62
N PRO A 553 -50.51 0.24 -11.25
CA PRO A 553 -50.49 -1.15 -10.79
C PRO A 553 -49.09 -1.79 -10.70
N VAL A 554 -48.11 -1.28 -11.46
CA VAL A 554 -46.71 -1.73 -11.39
C VAL A 554 -45.98 -1.08 -10.20
N LEU A 555 -46.36 0.15 -9.83
CA LEU A 555 -45.67 0.94 -8.81
C LEU A 555 -46.25 0.75 -7.40
N VAL A 556 -47.53 0.40 -7.27
CA VAL A 556 -48.17 0.16 -5.97
C VAL A 556 -47.42 -0.89 -5.13
N PRO A 557 -47.03 -2.06 -5.67
CA PRO A 557 -46.27 -3.04 -4.89
C PRO A 557 -44.91 -2.51 -4.39
N VAL A 558 -44.22 -1.69 -5.18
CA VAL A 558 -42.96 -1.05 -4.77
C VAL A 558 -43.19 -0.07 -3.62
N ALA A 559 -44.29 0.69 -3.66
CA ALA A 559 -44.64 1.62 -2.58
C ALA A 559 -45.08 0.89 -1.30
N ASP A 560 -45.78 -0.25 -1.42
CA ASP A 560 -46.14 -1.11 -0.28
C ASP A 560 -44.89 -1.69 0.41
N GLU A 561 -43.91 -2.16 -0.38
CA GLU A 561 -42.62 -2.64 0.14
C GLU A 561 -41.83 -1.52 0.82
N LEU A 562 -41.80 -0.32 0.23
CA LEU A 562 -41.15 0.86 0.81
C LEU A 562 -41.73 1.22 2.18
N VAL A 563 -43.06 1.31 2.31
CA VAL A 563 -43.74 1.60 3.59
C VAL A 563 -43.37 0.56 4.64
N THR A 564 -43.42 -0.72 4.28
CA THR A 564 -43.06 -1.83 5.18
C THR A 564 -41.60 -1.74 5.64
N THR A 565 -40.70 -1.40 4.71
CA THR A 565 -39.26 -1.28 4.97
C THR A 565 -38.98 -0.13 5.95
N ILE A 566 -39.62 1.03 5.76
CA ILE A 566 -39.49 2.19 6.66
C ILE A 566 -40.02 1.86 8.05
N ASP A 567 -41.21 1.26 8.15
CA ASP A 567 -41.80 0.91 9.44
C ASP A 567 -40.92 -0.13 10.18
N THR A 568 -40.31 -1.07 9.46
CA THR A 568 -39.39 -2.09 10.02
C THR A 568 -38.07 -1.47 10.48
N LEU A 569 -37.43 -0.65 9.64
CA LEU A 569 -36.20 0.07 10.01
C LEU A 569 -36.42 0.89 11.27
N ARG A 570 -37.55 1.62 11.34
CA ARG A 570 -37.89 2.45 12.48
C ARG A 570 -38.07 1.61 13.76
N ALA A 571 -38.74 0.47 13.68
CA ALA A 571 -38.92 -0.43 14.81
C ALA A 571 -37.61 -1.02 15.35
N HIS A 572 -36.58 -1.13 14.51
CA HIS A 572 -35.28 -1.72 14.82
C HIS A 572 -34.10 -0.74 14.77
N LEU A 573 -34.38 0.57 14.81
CA LEU A 573 -33.37 1.61 14.55
C LEU A 573 -32.14 1.49 15.46
N ALA A 574 -32.35 1.22 16.75
CA ALA A 574 -31.28 1.06 17.72
C ALA A 574 -30.41 -0.18 17.47
N ASP A 575 -30.99 -1.28 16.98
CA ASP A 575 -30.27 -2.55 16.67
C ASP A 575 -29.50 -2.47 15.35
N VAL A 576 -29.89 -1.55 14.48
CA VAL A 576 -29.27 -1.34 13.18
C VAL A 576 -28.06 -0.42 13.30
N MET A 577 -28.15 0.63 14.11
CA MET A 577 -27.10 1.63 14.29
C MET A 577 -26.13 1.28 15.43
N THR A 578 -25.38 0.19 15.25
CA THR A 578 -24.50 -0.37 16.30
C THR A 578 -23.05 0.10 16.24
N GLU A 579 -22.64 0.83 15.20
CA GLU A 579 -21.24 1.21 14.97
C GLU A 579 -21.03 2.72 15.16
N PRO A 580 -20.54 3.17 16.34
CA PRO A 580 -20.30 4.57 16.65
C PRO A 580 -19.25 5.22 15.75
N ALA A 581 -18.23 4.45 15.36
CA ALA A 581 -17.08 4.94 14.60
C ALA A 581 -17.47 5.45 13.21
N ASP A 582 -18.53 4.91 12.62
CA ASP A 582 -19.03 5.40 11.34
C ASP A 582 -19.72 6.76 11.46
N GLN A 583 -20.28 7.10 12.63
CA GLN A 583 -21.00 8.35 12.83
C GLN A 583 -20.07 9.57 12.88
N THR A 584 -18.81 9.38 13.26
CA THR A 584 -17.82 10.47 13.35
C THR A 584 -17.41 11.01 11.98
N LYS A 585 -17.60 10.22 10.92
CA LYS A 585 -17.27 10.56 9.52
C LYS A 585 -18.38 11.31 8.80
N ARG A 586 -19.64 11.10 9.23
CA ARG A 586 -20.84 11.62 8.57
C ARG A 586 -20.88 13.12 8.36
N PRO A 587 -20.37 13.98 9.28
CA PRO A 587 -20.26 15.41 9.01
C PRO A 587 -19.56 15.75 7.70
N HIS A 588 -18.58 14.95 7.26
CA HIS A 588 -17.88 15.14 5.98
C HIS A 588 -18.56 14.37 4.84
N GLU A 589 -18.84 13.08 5.05
CA GLU A 589 -19.26 12.16 3.99
C GLU A 589 -20.59 12.54 3.33
N ILE A 590 -21.54 13.15 4.06
CA ILE A 590 -22.84 13.58 3.50
C ILE A 590 -22.64 14.49 2.29
N LEU A 591 -21.79 15.50 2.45
CA LEU A 591 -21.51 16.47 1.40
C LEU A 591 -20.55 15.92 0.36
N GLU A 592 -19.68 14.98 0.74
CA GLU A 592 -18.78 14.31 -0.21
C GLU A 592 -19.60 13.46 -1.20
N ASP A 593 -20.56 12.67 -0.71
CA ASP A 593 -21.47 11.90 -1.56
C ASP A 593 -22.39 12.81 -2.39
N THR A 594 -22.81 13.94 -1.82
CA THR A 594 -23.55 14.95 -2.57
C THR A 594 -22.75 15.47 -3.76
N LEU A 595 -21.45 15.77 -3.57
CA LEU A 595 -20.55 16.17 -4.64
C LEU A 595 -20.33 15.03 -5.65
N ARG A 596 -20.04 13.82 -5.16
CA ARG A 596 -19.62 12.68 -5.98
C ARG A 596 -20.75 12.09 -6.83
N PHE A 597 -21.96 12.04 -6.28
CA PHE A 597 -23.09 11.36 -6.92
C PHE A 597 -24.25 12.29 -7.26
N GLN A 598 -24.73 13.09 -6.31
CA GLN A 598 -25.95 13.88 -6.48
C GLN A 598 -25.76 15.00 -7.52
N LEU A 599 -24.75 15.86 -7.34
CA LEU A 599 -24.47 16.98 -8.23
C LEU A 599 -23.85 16.56 -9.57
N MET A 600 -23.43 15.31 -9.69
CA MET A 600 -23.07 14.69 -10.96
C MET A 600 -24.27 14.04 -11.69
N GLY A 601 -25.46 14.04 -11.07
CA GLY A 601 -26.69 13.49 -11.63
C GLY A 601 -26.79 11.96 -11.58
N PHE A 602 -25.87 11.26 -10.90
CA PHE A 602 -25.88 9.78 -10.83
C PHE A 602 -27.10 9.20 -10.09
N THR A 603 -27.67 9.98 -9.18
CA THR A 603 -28.81 9.54 -8.37
C THR A 603 -30.15 9.77 -9.05
N ASN A 604 -30.21 10.70 -10.01
CA ASN A 604 -31.42 11.14 -10.68
C ASN A 604 -31.99 10.04 -11.59
N GLN A 605 -33.24 9.66 -11.37
CA GLN A 605 -34.01 8.70 -12.19
C GLN A 605 -35.11 9.37 -13.00
N GLY A 606 -35.00 10.69 -13.21
CA GLY A 606 -35.87 11.49 -14.07
C GLY A 606 -36.52 12.68 -13.36
N ALA A 607 -36.45 12.79 -12.03
CA ALA A 607 -37.13 13.86 -11.30
C ALA A 607 -36.43 15.22 -11.35
N GLY A 608 -35.11 15.26 -11.60
CA GLY A 608 -34.35 16.51 -11.66
C GLY A 608 -34.26 17.23 -10.32
N THR A 609 -34.06 16.47 -9.23
CA THR A 609 -34.04 16.95 -7.84
C THR A 609 -32.63 17.12 -7.26
N GLU A 610 -31.60 17.25 -8.09
CA GLU A 610 -30.19 17.31 -7.66
C GLU A 610 -29.95 18.43 -6.62
N TYR A 611 -30.35 19.66 -6.93
CA TYR A 611 -30.17 20.81 -6.04
C TYR A 611 -31.03 20.81 -4.78
N PRO A 612 -32.34 20.50 -4.82
CA PRO A 612 -33.12 20.41 -3.58
C PRO A 612 -32.64 19.28 -2.67
N GLU A 613 -32.16 18.16 -3.22
CA GLU A 613 -31.55 17.08 -2.43
C GLU A 613 -30.20 17.51 -1.84
N ALA A 614 -29.37 18.26 -2.58
CA ALA A 614 -28.15 18.85 -2.05
C ALA A 614 -28.44 19.84 -0.90
N ALA A 615 -29.51 20.63 -0.99
CA ALA A 615 -29.94 21.50 0.11
C ALA A 615 -30.39 20.68 1.33
N ALA A 616 -31.11 19.58 1.13
CA ALA A 616 -31.44 18.63 2.20
C ALA A 616 -30.19 18.01 2.85
N ALA A 617 -29.14 17.74 2.07
CA ALA A 617 -27.86 17.25 2.59
C ALA A 617 -27.11 18.31 3.42
N VAL A 618 -27.21 19.60 3.07
CA VAL A 618 -26.69 20.70 3.91
C VAL A 618 -27.43 20.76 5.26
N GLU A 619 -28.75 20.61 5.25
CA GLU A 619 -29.54 20.52 6.49
C GLU A 619 -29.13 19.32 7.34
N ALA A 620 -28.94 18.15 6.72
CA ALA A 620 -28.50 16.93 7.39
C ALA A 620 -27.13 17.11 8.04
N THR A 621 -26.17 17.66 7.28
CA THR A 621 -24.81 17.92 7.74
C THR A 621 -24.80 18.83 8.96
N ARG A 622 -25.63 19.88 8.95
CA ARG A 622 -25.79 20.78 10.09
C ARG A 622 -26.36 20.08 11.32
N ALA A 623 -27.35 19.20 11.13
CA ALA A 623 -27.94 18.44 12.22
C ALA A 623 -26.91 17.50 12.88
N VAL A 624 -26.13 16.77 12.07
CA VAL A 624 -25.10 15.85 12.56
C VAL A 624 -23.97 16.61 13.25
N LEU A 625 -23.46 17.70 12.67
CA LEU A 625 -22.50 18.59 13.32
C LEU A 625 -22.99 19.10 14.69
N GLY A 626 -24.28 19.47 14.76
CA GLY A 626 -24.91 19.93 16.00
C GLY A 626 -24.91 18.85 17.09
N GLN A 627 -25.13 17.58 16.73
CA GLN A 627 -25.11 16.46 17.67
C GLN A 627 -23.71 16.24 18.25
N PHE A 628 -22.65 16.40 17.43
CA PHE A 628 -21.26 16.29 17.86
C PHE A 628 -20.66 17.57 18.47
N SER A 629 -21.44 18.65 18.56
CA SER A 629 -20.95 19.98 18.97
C SER A 629 -20.22 19.99 20.32
N GLY A 630 -20.64 19.19 21.30
CA GLY A 630 -19.96 19.08 22.59
C GLY A 630 -18.53 18.53 22.46
N LEU A 631 -18.33 17.53 21.60
CA LEU A 631 -17.02 16.94 21.36
C LEU A 631 -16.14 17.84 20.48
N ILE A 632 -16.74 18.45 19.45
CA ILE A 632 -16.05 19.36 18.52
C ILE A 632 -15.59 20.62 19.27
N ASN A 633 -16.50 21.35 19.93
CA ASN A 633 -16.17 22.65 20.55
C ASN A 633 -15.14 22.54 21.67
N THR A 634 -15.04 21.38 22.33
CA THR A 634 -14.02 21.13 23.36
C THR A 634 -12.61 21.05 22.75
N ARG A 635 -12.49 20.65 21.48
CA ARG A 635 -11.23 20.41 20.78
C ARG A 635 -10.88 21.53 19.82
N ASP A 636 -11.87 22.00 19.06
CA ASP A 636 -11.80 23.18 18.21
C ASP A 636 -13.07 24.06 18.38
N PRO A 637 -12.98 25.13 19.20
CA PRO A 637 -14.09 26.04 19.43
C PRO A 637 -14.52 26.88 18.21
N LYS A 638 -13.70 26.96 17.16
CA LYS A 638 -13.98 27.77 15.96
C LYS A 638 -14.60 26.94 14.84
N LEU A 639 -14.21 25.67 14.73
CA LEU A 639 -14.60 24.79 13.63
C LEU A 639 -16.10 24.78 13.39
N LEU A 640 -16.92 24.59 14.44
CA LEU A 640 -18.38 24.53 14.27
C LEU A 640 -18.95 25.84 13.70
N GLY A 641 -18.44 26.99 14.14
CA GLY A 641 -18.86 28.30 13.64
C GLY A 641 -18.45 28.53 12.18
N GLU A 642 -17.21 28.15 11.86
CA GLU A 642 -16.68 28.24 10.50
C GLU A 642 -17.41 27.31 9.53
N SER A 643 -17.60 26.04 9.89
CA SER A 643 -18.39 25.08 9.10
C SER A 643 -19.81 25.60 8.87
N ASN A 644 -20.49 26.11 9.90
CA ASN A 644 -21.83 26.68 9.74
C ASN A 644 -21.87 27.88 8.79
N SER A 645 -20.89 28.78 8.89
CA SER A 645 -20.80 29.93 7.98
C SER A 645 -20.55 29.49 6.53
N GLN A 646 -19.75 28.46 6.30
CA GLN A 646 -19.49 27.94 4.96
C GLN A 646 -20.69 27.15 4.42
N LEU A 647 -21.42 26.42 5.28
CA LEU A 647 -22.71 25.81 4.93
C LEU A 647 -23.76 26.87 4.54
N ASP A 648 -23.75 28.05 5.16
CA ASP A 648 -24.64 29.16 4.77
C ASP A 648 -24.29 29.70 3.37
N ILE A 649 -23.00 29.77 3.03
CA ILE A 649 -22.54 30.16 1.68
C ILE A 649 -22.97 29.12 0.65
N LEU A 650 -22.81 27.83 0.96
CA LEU A 650 -23.26 26.74 0.10
C LEU A 650 -24.78 26.77 -0.10
N ASP A 651 -25.56 26.92 0.97
CA ASP A 651 -27.02 27.03 0.91
C ASP A 651 -27.47 28.24 0.06
N ALA A 652 -26.77 29.38 0.18
CA ALA A 652 -27.02 30.54 -0.67
C ALA A 652 -26.70 30.27 -2.15
N ALA A 653 -25.59 29.59 -2.44
CA ALA A 653 -25.21 29.19 -3.80
C ALA A 653 -26.24 28.21 -4.40
N LEU A 654 -26.70 27.24 -3.61
CA LEU A 654 -27.78 26.32 -4.00
C LEU A 654 -29.06 27.09 -4.29
N LYS A 655 -29.53 27.97 -3.39
CA LYS A 655 -30.75 28.77 -3.63
C LYS A 655 -30.64 29.67 -4.87
N ALA A 656 -29.44 30.14 -5.22
CA ALA A 656 -29.20 30.90 -6.45
C ALA A 656 -29.37 30.07 -7.73
N THR A 657 -29.41 28.73 -7.64
CA THR A 657 -29.74 27.87 -8.79
C THR A 657 -31.24 27.86 -9.10
N GLN A 658 -32.09 28.37 -8.22
CA GLN A 658 -33.53 28.49 -8.47
C GLN A 658 -33.84 29.57 -9.53
N GLN A 659 -35.00 29.45 -10.16
CA GLN A 659 -35.59 30.48 -11.00
C GLN A 659 -37.05 30.69 -10.59
N GLY A 660 -37.41 31.93 -10.21
CA GLY A 660 -38.77 32.24 -9.75
C GLY A 660 -39.19 31.48 -8.49
N GLY A 661 -38.24 31.10 -7.62
CA GLY A 661 -38.50 30.29 -6.42
C GLY A 661 -38.65 28.78 -6.67
N HIS A 662 -38.45 28.33 -7.91
CA HIS A 662 -38.49 26.91 -8.27
C HIS A 662 -37.09 26.39 -8.56
N TRP A 663 -36.78 25.19 -8.08
CA TRP A 663 -35.55 24.49 -8.40
C TRP A 663 -35.51 24.13 -9.89
N ARG A 664 -34.35 24.36 -10.51
CA ARG A 664 -34.08 23.93 -11.89
C ARG A 664 -33.35 22.59 -11.87
N PRO A 665 -33.65 21.67 -12.81
CA PRO A 665 -32.83 20.50 -13.04
C PRO A 665 -31.37 20.87 -13.36
N LEU A 666 -30.44 19.95 -13.09
CA LEU A 666 -29.00 20.18 -13.23
C LEU A 666 -28.59 20.73 -14.61
N ASP A 667 -29.19 20.23 -15.68
CA ASP A 667 -28.90 20.60 -17.07
C ASP A 667 -29.43 22.00 -17.45
N GLN A 668 -30.35 22.56 -16.67
CA GLN A 668 -30.95 23.88 -16.89
C GLN A 668 -30.26 25.00 -16.09
N VAL A 669 -29.30 24.66 -15.23
CA VAL A 669 -28.54 25.63 -14.45
C VAL A 669 -27.29 26.09 -15.24
N PRO A 670 -27.10 27.42 -15.45
CA PRO A 670 -25.92 27.95 -16.14
C PRO A 670 -24.63 27.46 -15.50
N LEU A 671 -23.60 27.24 -16.32
CA LEU A 671 -22.29 26.75 -15.87
C LEU A 671 -21.75 27.55 -14.66
N ALA A 672 -21.84 28.87 -14.68
CA ALA A 672 -21.38 29.72 -13.59
C ALA A 672 -22.11 29.43 -12.26
N GLY A 673 -23.41 29.11 -12.30
CA GLY A 673 -24.16 28.71 -11.11
C GLY A 673 -23.72 27.34 -10.58
N ARG A 674 -23.45 26.39 -11.47
CA ARG A 674 -22.93 25.06 -11.09
C ARG A 674 -21.55 25.18 -10.44
N GLN A 675 -20.65 25.94 -11.05
CA GLN A 675 -19.31 26.21 -10.53
C GLN A 675 -19.32 26.92 -9.17
N ALA A 676 -20.28 27.83 -8.94
CA ALA A 676 -20.43 28.49 -7.64
C ALA A 676 -20.84 27.51 -6.53
N VAL A 677 -21.75 26.57 -6.84
CA VAL A 677 -22.12 25.49 -5.91
C VAL A 677 -20.92 24.58 -5.64
N ASP A 678 -20.23 24.12 -6.68
CA ASP A 678 -19.07 23.23 -6.53
C ASP A 678 -17.94 23.89 -5.73
N ALA A 679 -17.68 25.19 -5.93
CA ALA A 679 -16.69 25.94 -5.18
C ALA A 679 -17.06 26.08 -3.69
N ALA A 680 -18.31 26.42 -3.38
CA ALA A 680 -18.78 26.53 -2.00
C ALA A 680 -18.78 25.16 -1.30
N LEU A 681 -19.15 24.10 -2.02
CA LEU A 681 -19.15 22.73 -1.55
C LEU A 681 -17.73 22.23 -1.28
N GLY A 682 -16.79 22.48 -2.19
CA GLY A 682 -15.37 22.14 -2.00
C GLY A 682 -14.76 22.83 -0.77
N GLN A 683 -15.06 24.13 -0.58
CA GLN A 683 -14.59 24.88 0.58
C GLN A 683 -15.08 24.30 1.90
N VAL A 684 -16.38 23.97 2.00
CA VAL A 684 -16.93 23.38 3.22
C VAL A 684 -16.44 21.95 3.44
N LEU A 685 -16.25 21.17 2.38
CA LEU A 685 -15.68 19.83 2.48
C LEU A 685 -14.25 19.83 3.03
N GLU A 686 -13.42 20.77 2.60
CA GLU A 686 -12.06 20.93 3.13
C GLU A 686 -12.06 21.20 4.63
N THR A 687 -12.95 22.09 5.09
CA THR A 687 -13.12 22.37 6.52
C THR A 687 -13.65 21.16 7.28
N LEU A 688 -14.67 20.48 6.74
CA LEU A 688 -15.30 19.32 7.37
C LEU A 688 -14.38 18.09 7.43
N ALA A 689 -13.36 18.00 6.56
CA ALA A 689 -12.37 16.93 6.59
C ALA A 689 -11.56 16.89 7.91
N SER A 690 -11.54 18.00 8.66
CA SER A 690 -10.94 18.04 10.00
C SER A 690 -11.82 17.41 11.09
N VAL A 691 -13.13 17.30 10.87
CA VAL A 691 -14.07 16.81 11.90
C VAL A 691 -13.74 15.36 12.29
N PRO A 692 -13.61 14.39 11.35
CA PRO A 692 -13.26 13.02 11.70
C PRO A 692 -11.98 12.97 12.55
N LEU A 693 -10.92 13.68 12.16
CA LEU A 693 -9.65 13.73 12.89
C LEU A 693 -9.79 14.23 14.34
N LEU A 694 -10.78 15.06 14.63
CA LEU A 694 -11.02 15.58 15.98
C LEU A 694 -11.87 14.64 16.85
N ILE A 695 -12.78 13.88 16.24
CA ILE A 695 -13.76 13.07 16.98
C ILE A 695 -13.70 11.57 16.67
N GLU A 696 -12.66 11.12 15.97
CA GLU A 696 -12.44 9.73 15.63
C GLU A 696 -12.29 8.85 16.87
N LEU A 697 -12.90 7.68 16.79
CA LEU A 697 -12.60 6.59 17.72
C LEU A 697 -11.29 5.95 17.31
N PRO A 698 -10.36 5.71 18.25
CA PRO A 698 -9.22 4.84 17.99
C PRO A 698 -9.72 3.52 17.42
N PRO A 699 -9.00 2.91 16.45
CA PRO A 699 -9.37 1.64 15.86
C PRO A 699 -9.82 0.66 16.94
N SER A 700 -11.08 0.24 16.84
CA SER A 700 -11.72 -0.62 17.82
C SER A 700 -10.98 -1.97 17.89
N ARG A 701 -10.86 -2.44 19.13
CA ARG A 701 -10.09 -3.58 19.63
C ARG A 701 -10.20 -4.90 18.86
#